data_AF-A0A3D0Z1K8-F1
#
_entry.id   AF-A0A3D0Z1K8-F1
#
_cell.length_a   1.000
_cell.length_b   1.000
_cell.length_c   1.000
_cell.angle_alpha   90.00
_cell.angle_beta   90.00
_cell.angle_gamma   90.00
#
_symmetry.space_group_name_H-M   'P 1'
#
loop_
_entity.id
_entity.type
_entity.pdbx_description
1 polymer ?
#
loop_
_entity_poly.entity_id
_entity_poly.type
_entity_poly.pdbx_seq_one_letter_code
_entity_poly.pdbx_strand_id
1 'polypeptide(L)'
;MVRRQPVPSGVPVPPRASPPAVRRPHRSRGGSRRKNRLRPQIAGHAPIEPSSRESRLMEPIEEREVERSETMRRLKPRQVACLLLGIVAVAAAVQLALVEPRPEQGFFADGEPVIIAHRGGKGLAPENTLEAMRTGIEAGAHLIEFDLRATRDLGLVAMHDETVDRTTDGTGAVSDLTLAEILALDAGYRFSADGGRTFPFRDAGIRVPTLEEILAAFPGQRLLIDLKETDREIVAQVAEVIADHWAAHEVLLTSFHDETNRAWRELMPEAPRGTGEDATLLFYIFHRSRLMPFYRPHADALQVPEFSGRIRVLTPGFVRDAHAKNMRVYVWTIDEPAEMRRFLAMGVDGIITGYPDRLAEVLAQGLPPLAHPSPTIRWIQAWTSPSLDTFFIWVTRLGHEEFYLIALPLVYWVISKRWGLMLTAVFLLSHFINTALKNFFAVPRPTGAEGIRILYAESAPGWAFPSGHTQGTAVFWGYGPRLFRQRLLGWIGLAIIALVALSRMYLGVHWPQDILGGLVLAAAITVVAFRAERCPWWARLAALPLGGRIALAFLAPLALLLLDASLESAKVVGFLAGLLGGWVLEQALVDFPQRATPPQHALRLVIGYGGLFALRVLTRGIFAEAVLPQVARYVTMGLWVVLAAPALFVLLRLYRAPSGPEVGRSPSAHPAN
;
A
#
# COMPACT_ATOMS: atom_id res chain seq x y z
N MET A 1 21.87 31.07 -51.59
CA MET A 1 23.27 31.44 -51.25
C MET A 1 23.26 31.72 -49.75
N VAL A 2 24.05 31.05 -48.90
CA VAL A 2 25.53 31.09 -48.79
C VAL A 2 26.16 29.68 -48.58
N ARG A 3 27.47 29.56 -48.88
CA ARG A 3 28.40 28.42 -48.64
C ARG A 3 29.66 28.99 -47.90
N ARG A 4 30.49 28.25 -47.16
CA ARG A 4 30.73 26.79 -47.04
C ARG A 4 31.40 26.43 -45.69
N GLN A 5 31.42 25.14 -45.37
CA GLN A 5 32.42 24.29 -44.67
C GLN A 5 33.90 24.76 -44.50
N PRO A 6 34.80 24.06 -43.75
CA PRO A 6 34.66 22.88 -42.86
C PRO A 6 35.41 22.96 -41.49
N VAL A 7 35.41 21.86 -40.73
CA VAL A 7 36.19 21.61 -39.47
C VAL A 7 37.53 20.90 -39.74
N PRO A 8 38.62 21.21 -39.00
CA PRO A 8 39.81 20.36 -38.88
C PRO A 8 39.99 19.71 -37.48
N SER A 9 40.90 18.73 -37.40
CA SER A 9 41.03 17.74 -36.32
C SER A 9 42.17 17.98 -35.30
N GLY A 10 41.94 17.60 -34.03
CA GLY A 10 42.87 16.73 -33.26
C GLY A 10 43.66 17.29 -32.05
N VAL A 11 43.57 16.54 -30.91
CA VAL A 11 44.63 16.31 -29.87
C VAL A 11 44.95 17.51 -28.93
N PRO A 12 45.45 17.37 -27.66
CA PRO A 12 45.79 16.19 -26.81
C PRO A 12 45.11 16.12 -25.41
N VAL A 13 45.44 15.07 -24.63
CA VAL A 13 45.16 14.90 -23.19
C VAL A 13 46.47 14.88 -22.36
N PRO A 14 46.56 15.58 -21.21
CA PRO A 14 47.58 15.37 -20.17
C PRO A 14 46.98 14.78 -18.85
N PRO A 15 47.81 14.32 -17.88
CA PRO A 15 47.50 13.13 -17.06
C PRO A 15 47.00 13.35 -15.61
N ARG A 16 46.63 12.23 -14.97
CA ARG A 16 46.14 12.08 -13.59
C ARG A 16 47.16 12.47 -12.51
N ALA A 17 46.66 13.01 -11.39
CA ALA A 17 47.37 13.13 -10.12
C ALA A 17 46.82 12.15 -9.05
N SER A 18 47.62 11.79 -8.04
CA SER A 18 47.27 10.86 -6.95
C SER A 18 47.38 11.52 -5.56
N PRO A 19 46.53 11.15 -4.58
CA PRO A 19 46.68 11.55 -3.17
C PRO A 19 47.53 10.54 -2.35
N PRO A 20 47.98 10.90 -1.12
CA PRO A 20 49.35 10.57 -0.68
C PRO A 20 49.50 9.50 0.42
N ALA A 21 50.76 9.14 0.69
CA ALA A 21 51.20 8.20 1.72
C ALA A 21 51.61 8.87 3.05
N VAL A 22 51.56 8.13 4.16
CA VAL A 22 52.03 8.60 5.49
C VAL A 22 53.06 7.65 6.12
N ARG A 23 54.29 8.19 6.25
CA ARG A 23 55.39 7.95 7.22
C ARG A 23 55.66 6.56 7.83
N ARG A 24 56.94 6.15 7.72
CA ARG A 24 57.67 5.27 8.68
C ARG A 24 58.68 6.10 9.50
N PRO A 25 59.14 5.62 10.66
CA PRO A 25 60.36 6.11 11.32
C PRO A 25 61.62 5.21 11.07
N HIS A 26 62.75 5.89 10.85
CA HIS A 26 64.18 5.60 11.07
C HIS A 26 64.88 4.21 10.91
N ARG A 27 66.20 4.31 10.66
CA ARG A 27 67.21 3.27 10.34
C ARG A 27 68.20 3.01 11.48
N SER A 28 68.72 1.79 11.56
CA SER A 28 70.16 1.45 11.71
C SER A 28 70.36 0.00 11.17
N ARG A 29 71.21 -0.30 10.17
CA ARG A 29 72.69 -0.30 10.00
C ARG A 29 73.39 -1.60 10.47
N GLY A 30 74.02 -2.31 9.52
CA GLY A 30 74.90 -3.49 9.72
C GLY A 30 74.18 -4.85 9.68
N GLY A 31 74.69 -5.93 9.07
CA GLY A 31 75.84 -6.06 8.18
C GLY A 31 76.13 -7.54 7.79
N SER A 32 76.63 -7.76 6.57
CA SER A 32 77.50 -8.90 6.15
C SER A 32 77.13 -10.39 6.42
N ARG A 33 76.83 -11.09 5.32
CA ARG A 33 77.32 -12.44 4.90
C ARG A 33 76.82 -13.76 5.54
N ARG A 34 76.65 -14.70 4.59
CA ARG A 34 77.02 -16.14 4.53
C ARG A 34 75.92 -17.21 4.68
N LYS A 35 76.01 -18.16 3.74
CA LYS A 35 75.32 -19.47 3.68
C LYS A 35 75.84 -20.38 4.80
N ASN A 36 75.00 -21.19 5.44
CA ASN A 36 75.00 -22.65 5.18
C ASN A 36 73.87 -23.41 5.91
N ARG A 37 73.72 -24.68 5.51
CA ARG A 37 72.82 -25.72 6.07
C ARG A 37 73.01 -25.91 7.58
N LEU A 38 71.93 -26.29 8.28
CA LEU A 38 71.85 -27.48 9.15
C LEU A 38 70.40 -27.67 9.70
N ARG A 39 69.81 -28.86 9.50
CA ARG A 39 68.95 -29.52 10.50
C ARG A 39 69.90 -30.25 11.48
N PRO A 40 69.50 -30.71 12.68
CA PRO A 40 68.14 -30.82 13.23
C PRO A 40 67.98 -30.30 14.68
N GLN A 41 66.77 -30.36 15.25
CA GLN A 41 66.45 -31.23 16.40
C GLN A 41 64.97 -31.09 16.80
N ILE A 42 64.39 -32.21 17.24
CA ILE A 42 63.06 -32.27 17.86
C ILE A 42 63.28 -32.27 19.37
N ALA A 43 62.70 -31.30 20.08
CA ALA A 43 62.55 -31.34 21.52
C ALA A 43 61.11 -30.90 21.84
N GLY A 44 60.38 -31.71 22.59
CA GLY A 44 58.94 -31.54 22.76
C GLY A 44 58.58 -30.28 23.55
N HIS A 45 57.45 -29.66 23.20
CA HIS A 45 56.69 -28.78 24.08
C HIS A 45 55.25 -29.31 24.11
N ALA A 46 54.65 -29.31 25.31
CA ALA A 46 53.29 -29.78 25.55
C ALA A 46 52.26 -28.98 24.72
N PRO A 47 51.09 -29.55 24.42
CA PRO A 47 50.00 -28.77 23.85
C PRO A 47 49.64 -27.65 24.82
N ILE A 48 49.73 -26.41 24.34
CA ILE A 48 49.29 -25.23 25.08
C ILE A 48 47.78 -25.33 25.23
N GLU A 49 47.29 -25.61 26.44
CA GLU A 49 45.86 -25.47 26.73
C GLU A 49 45.43 -24.02 26.47
N PRO A 50 44.31 -23.79 25.75
CA PRO A 50 43.80 -22.44 25.55
C PRO A 50 43.45 -21.84 26.91
N SER A 51 43.90 -20.60 27.15
CA SER A 51 43.69 -19.93 28.43
C SER A 51 42.21 -19.93 28.83
N SER A 52 41.93 -20.02 30.14
CA SER A 52 40.57 -20.17 30.71
C SER A 52 39.62 -18.98 30.49
N ARG A 53 39.96 -18.06 29.57
CA ARG A 53 39.11 -17.02 29.00
C ARG A 53 38.51 -17.39 27.64
N GLU A 54 39.20 -18.19 26.83
CA GLU A 54 38.73 -18.55 25.47
C GLU A 54 37.78 -19.74 25.48
N SER A 55 37.98 -20.73 26.36
CA SER A 55 37.00 -21.80 26.61
C SER A 55 35.65 -21.22 27.11
N ARG A 56 35.71 -20.19 27.97
CA ARG A 56 34.55 -19.47 28.51
C ARG A 56 33.78 -18.58 27.53
N LEU A 57 34.22 -18.51 26.26
CA LEU A 57 33.54 -17.80 25.17
C LEU A 57 32.80 -18.73 24.20
N MET A 58 32.92 -20.05 24.36
CA MET A 58 32.32 -21.08 23.50
C MET A 58 31.28 -21.98 24.19
N GLU A 59 30.98 -21.74 25.48
CA GLU A 59 29.87 -22.40 26.18
C GLU A 59 28.50 -21.92 25.63
N PRO A 60 27.47 -22.79 25.59
CA PRO A 60 26.12 -22.41 25.18
C PRO A 60 25.56 -21.27 26.04
N ILE A 61 24.95 -20.28 25.39
CA ILE A 61 24.38 -19.08 26.04
C ILE A 61 23.28 -19.43 27.09
N GLU A 62 22.71 -20.65 27.02
CA GLU A 62 21.64 -21.12 27.91
C GLU A 62 22.00 -21.04 29.41
N GLU A 63 23.26 -21.28 29.80
CA GLU A 63 23.64 -21.26 31.22
C GLU A 63 23.80 -19.83 31.78
N ARG A 64 24.07 -18.83 30.93
CA ARG A 64 24.17 -17.41 31.36
C ARG A 64 22.81 -16.72 31.52
N GLU A 65 21.72 -17.27 30.98
CA GLU A 65 20.38 -16.71 31.20
C GLU A 65 19.77 -17.12 32.55
N VAL A 66 20.21 -18.23 33.15
CA VAL A 66 19.70 -18.74 34.44
C VAL A 66 20.07 -17.82 35.61
N GLU A 67 21.31 -17.32 35.64
CA GLU A 67 21.85 -16.55 36.78
C GLU A 67 21.34 -15.09 36.83
N ARG A 68 20.66 -14.61 35.78
CA ARG A 68 20.22 -13.20 35.66
C ARG A 68 18.74 -12.95 36.00
N SER A 69 18.05 -13.96 36.51
CA SER A 69 16.59 -13.93 36.76
C SER A 69 16.17 -13.14 38.02
N GLU A 70 17.10 -12.89 38.97
CA GLU A 70 16.73 -12.48 40.33
C GLU A 70 16.35 -11.00 40.54
N THR A 71 16.51 -10.12 39.55
CA THR A 71 16.33 -8.65 39.74
C THR A 71 15.28 -7.97 38.84
N MET A 72 14.32 -8.71 38.28
CA MET A 72 13.09 -8.10 37.75
C MET A 72 11.92 -8.21 38.74
N ARG A 73 11.46 -7.06 39.26
CA ARG A 73 10.18 -6.97 39.98
C ARG A 73 9.05 -7.37 39.03
N ARG A 74 8.48 -8.57 39.23
CA ARG A 74 7.27 -9.04 38.53
C ARG A 74 6.12 -8.05 38.78
N LEU A 75 5.47 -7.55 37.72
CA LEU A 75 4.30 -6.67 37.89
C LEU A 75 3.15 -7.47 38.50
N LYS A 76 2.37 -6.84 39.38
CA LYS A 76 1.19 -7.46 39.98
C LYS A 76 0.11 -7.63 38.90
N PRO A 77 -0.72 -8.70 38.91
CA PRO A 77 -1.76 -8.93 37.90
C PRO A 77 -2.68 -7.73 37.64
N ARG A 78 -2.99 -6.94 38.68
CA ARG A 78 -3.78 -5.70 38.55
C ARG A 78 -3.12 -4.66 37.63
N GLN A 79 -1.79 -4.52 37.65
CA GLN A 79 -1.07 -3.57 36.79
C GLN A 79 -1.13 -4.00 35.31
N VAL A 80 -1.12 -5.31 35.05
CA VAL A 80 -1.28 -5.89 33.71
C VAL A 80 -2.70 -5.65 33.19
N ALA A 81 -3.71 -5.88 34.02
CA ALA A 81 -5.10 -5.58 33.69
C ALA A 81 -5.30 -4.08 33.35
N CYS A 82 -4.75 -3.16 34.16
CA CYS A 82 -4.77 -1.72 33.86
C CYS A 82 -4.09 -1.38 32.53
N LEU A 83 -2.94 -2.00 32.21
CA LEU A 83 -2.23 -1.75 30.95
C LEU A 83 -3.05 -2.24 29.74
N LEU A 84 -3.63 -3.43 29.81
CA LEU A 84 -4.48 -3.99 28.76
C LEU A 84 -5.77 -3.17 28.57
N LEU A 85 -6.42 -2.74 29.66
CA LEU A 85 -7.58 -1.84 29.62
C LEU A 85 -7.20 -0.48 29.02
N GLY A 86 -6.02 0.06 29.32
CA GLY A 86 -5.51 1.29 28.71
C GLY A 86 -5.32 1.17 27.20
N ILE A 87 -4.78 0.05 26.71
CA ILE A 87 -4.64 -0.22 25.27
C ILE A 87 -6.02 -0.31 24.59
N VAL A 88 -6.99 -0.99 25.21
CA VAL A 88 -8.38 -1.07 24.70
C VAL A 88 -9.05 0.31 24.70
N ALA A 89 -8.86 1.12 25.74
CA ALA A 89 -9.41 2.47 25.82
C ALA A 89 -8.82 3.42 24.75
N VAL A 90 -7.51 3.35 24.50
CA VAL A 90 -6.88 4.10 23.40
C VAL A 90 -7.40 3.64 22.04
N ALA A 91 -7.56 2.32 21.83
CA ALA A 91 -8.15 1.79 20.60
C ALA A 91 -9.60 2.28 20.39
N ALA A 92 -10.42 2.32 21.45
CA ALA A 92 -11.78 2.84 21.40
C ALA A 92 -11.82 4.35 21.14
N ALA A 93 -10.95 5.14 21.78
CA ALA A 93 -10.84 6.58 21.52
C ALA A 93 -10.42 6.87 20.06
N VAL A 94 -9.51 6.06 19.51
CA VAL A 94 -9.10 6.13 18.11
C VAL A 94 -10.23 5.72 17.15
N GLN A 95 -11.00 4.68 17.48
CA GLN A 95 -12.20 4.27 16.74
C GLN A 95 -13.25 5.40 16.67
N LEU A 96 -13.46 6.12 17.78
CA LEU A 96 -14.36 7.28 17.86
C LEU A 96 -13.85 8.53 17.12
N ALA A 97 -12.55 8.59 16.82
CA ALA A 97 -11.93 9.67 16.05
C ALA A 97 -11.91 9.41 14.54
N LEU A 98 -12.32 8.21 14.08
CA LEU A 98 -12.41 7.91 12.66
C LEU A 98 -13.59 8.65 12.01
N VAL A 99 -13.39 9.09 10.77
CA VAL A 99 -14.41 9.79 10.00
C VAL A 99 -15.01 8.85 8.98
N GLU A 100 -16.33 8.66 9.04
CA GLU A 100 -17.10 7.85 8.09
C GLU A 100 -17.10 8.46 6.66
N PRO A 101 -17.33 7.64 5.62
CA PRO A 101 -17.53 8.12 4.23
C PRO A 101 -18.77 9.02 4.10
N ARG A 102 -18.90 9.77 3.00
CA ARG A 102 -20.15 10.48 2.69
C ARG A 102 -21.27 9.51 2.31
N PRO A 103 -22.56 9.85 2.55
CA PRO A 103 -23.64 9.19 1.85
C PRO A 103 -23.49 9.38 0.34
N GLU A 104 -23.96 8.43 -0.45
CA GLU A 104 -23.92 8.50 -1.92
C GLU A 104 -25.03 9.44 -2.43
N GLN A 105 -24.69 10.32 -3.38
CA GLN A 105 -25.65 11.22 -4.03
C GLN A 105 -26.24 10.57 -5.27
N GLY A 106 -27.55 10.74 -5.49
CA GLY A 106 -28.28 10.11 -6.60
C GLY A 106 -27.75 10.44 -8.00
N PHE A 107 -27.15 11.63 -8.17
CA PHE A 107 -26.48 12.06 -9.40
C PHE A 107 -25.41 11.07 -9.93
N PHE A 108 -24.78 10.29 -9.04
CA PHE A 108 -23.74 9.32 -9.39
C PHE A 108 -24.26 7.87 -9.55
N ALA A 109 -25.58 7.65 -9.55
CA ALA A 109 -26.15 6.31 -9.53
C ALA A 109 -26.03 5.54 -10.86
N ASP A 110 -25.94 6.23 -12.01
CA ASP A 110 -26.05 5.63 -13.36
C ASP A 110 -24.81 4.87 -13.86
N GLY A 111 -23.99 4.37 -12.94
CA GLY A 111 -22.80 3.57 -13.24
C GLY A 111 -21.58 4.39 -13.68
N GLU A 112 -20.42 3.77 -13.52
CA GLU A 112 -19.12 4.32 -13.85
C GLU A 112 -18.37 3.31 -14.75
N PRO A 113 -17.51 3.75 -15.69
CA PRO A 113 -17.00 5.12 -15.81
C PRO A 113 -17.79 6.04 -16.74
N VAL A 114 -17.91 7.33 -16.39
CA VAL A 114 -18.62 8.34 -17.17
C VAL A 114 -17.78 9.09 -18.22
N ILE A 115 -18.41 9.37 -19.37
CA ILE A 115 -17.90 10.28 -20.41
C ILE A 115 -18.36 11.70 -20.09
N ILE A 116 -17.42 12.63 -19.92
CA ILE A 116 -17.72 14.04 -19.62
C ILE A 116 -17.20 14.91 -20.78
N ALA A 117 -18.12 15.54 -21.51
CA ALA A 117 -17.79 16.35 -22.68
C ALA A 117 -17.31 17.74 -22.27
N HIS A 118 -15.98 17.96 -22.29
CA HIS A 118 -15.32 19.21 -21.92
C HIS A 118 -15.77 20.35 -22.85
N ARG A 119 -16.44 21.34 -22.26
CA ARG A 119 -17.07 22.51 -22.91
C ARG A 119 -18.04 22.11 -24.01
N GLY A 120 -18.84 21.09 -23.73
CA GLY A 120 -19.73 20.41 -24.68
C GLY A 120 -19.05 19.41 -25.61
N GLY A 121 -17.72 19.26 -25.60
CA GLY A 121 -16.98 18.45 -26.57
C GLY A 121 -16.21 19.32 -27.58
N LYS A 122 -15.38 20.23 -27.05
CA LYS A 122 -14.63 21.26 -27.78
C LYS A 122 -13.70 20.79 -28.91
N GLY A 123 -13.46 19.49 -29.05
CA GLY A 123 -12.73 18.90 -30.17
C GLY A 123 -13.59 18.67 -31.42
N LEU A 124 -14.92 18.69 -31.27
CA LEU A 124 -15.89 18.36 -32.32
C LEU A 124 -16.66 19.59 -32.84
N ALA A 125 -16.96 20.55 -31.96
CA ALA A 125 -17.73 21.76 -32.27
C ALA A 125 -17.31 22.96 -31.37
N PRO A 126 -17.77 24.19 -31.64
CA PRO A 126 -17.34 25.39 -30.91
C PRO A 126 -17.61 25.31 -29.41
N GLU A 127 -16.58 25.50 -28.59
CA GLU A 127 -16.65 25.26 -27.14
C GLU A 127 -17.69 26.13 -26.41
N ASN A 128 -18.36 25.57 -25.40
CA ASN A 128 -19.37 26.24 -24.59
C ASN A 128 -20.60 26.75 -25.38
N THR A 129 -20.98 26.08 -26.48
CA THR A 129 -22.19 26.38 -27.28
C THR A 129 -23.21 25.24 -27.23
N LEU A 130 -24.48 25.52 -27.53
CA LEU A 130 -25.53 24.48 -27.60
C LEU A 130 -25.21 23.43 -28.69
N GLU A 131 -24.54 23.83 -29.76
CA GLU A 131 -24.09 22.95 -30.84
C GLU A 131 -23.02 21.97 -30.36
N ALA A 132 -22.04 22.44 -29.57
CA ALA A 132 -21.10 21.52 -28.94
C ALA A 132 -21.81 20.58 -27.98
N MET A 133 -22.61 21.11 -27.05
CA MET A 133 -23.35 20.30 -26.07
C MET A 133 -24.18 19.19 -26.73
N ARG A 134 -24.91 19.50 -27.81
CA ARG A 134 -25.65 18.51 -28.61
C ARG A 134 -24.72 17.50 -29.27
N THR A 135 -23.64 17.95 -29.90
CA THR A 135 -22.61 17.07 -30.52
C THR A 135 -21.98 16.13 -29.49
N GLY A 136 -21.74 16.60 -28.27
CA GLY A 136 -21.22 15.80 -27.15
C GLY A 136 -22.18 14.69 -26.72
N ILE A 137 -23.47 15.00 -26.56
CA ILE A 137 -24.52 14.00 -26.30
C ILE A 137 -24.58 12.96 -27.44
N GLU A 138 -24.63 13.42 -28.69
CA GLU A 138 -24.68 12.55 -29.88
C GLU A 138 -23.44 11.65 -30.00
N ALA A 139 -22.29 12.12 -29.53
CA ALA A 139 -21.04 11.36 -29.41
C ALA A 139 -20.99 10.40 -28.21
N GLY A 140 -22.04 10.34 -27.38
CA GLY A 140 -22.18 9.40 -26.26
C GLY A 140 -21.81 9.95 -24.88
N ALA A 141 -21.72 11.28 -24.70
CA ALA A 141 -21.42 11.86 -23.40
C ALA A 141 -22.52 11.58 -22.36
N HIS A 142 -22.11 11.15 -21.16
CA HIS A 142 -23.02 10.93 -20.03
C HIS A 142 -23.25 12.21 -19.23
N LEU A 143 -22.25 13.10 -19.20
CA LEU A 143 -22.30 14.44 -18.61
C LEU A 143 -21.80 15.46 -19.63
N ILE A 144 -22.40 16.65 -19.61
CA ILE A 144 -21.89 17.83 -20.32
C ILE A 144 -21.13 18.68 -19.32
N GLU A 145 -19.90 19.06 -19.62
CA GLU A 145 -19.18 20.09 -18.86
C GLU A 145 -19.19 21.43 -19.61
N PHE A 146 -19.34 22.52 -18.86
CA PHE A 146 -19.17 23.87 -19.37
C PHE A 146 -18.74 24.87 -18.28
N ASP A 147 -18.11 25.94 -18.72
CA ASP A 147 -17.64 27.03 -17.87
C ASP A 147 -18.70 28.12 -17.75
N LEU A 148 -18.94 28.69 -16.57
CA LEU A 148 -19.92 29.77 -16.37
C LEU A 148 -19.29 31.06 -15.83
N ARG A 149 -19.69 32.19 -16.41
CA ARG A 149 -19.26 33.56 -16.06
C ARG A 149 -20.42 34.54 -16.01
N ALA A 150 -20.22 35.65 -15.31
CA ALA A 150 -21.19 36.74 -15.24
C ALA A 150 -20.81 37.93 -16.15
N THR A 151 -21.81 38.52 -16.81
CA THR A 151 -21.67 39.76 -17.58
C THR A 151 -21.73 41.01 -16.69
N ARG A 152 -21.47 42.19 -17.27
CA ARG A 152 -21.55 43.51 -16.57
C ARG A 152 -22.90 43.77 -15.89
N ASP A 153 -23.96 43.23 -16.48
CA ASP A 153 -25.36 43.29 -16.01
C ASP A 153 -25.83 41.98 -15.35
N LEU A 154 -24.88 41.15 -14.88
CA LEU A 154 -25.10 39.89 -14.15
C LEU A 154 -25.86 38.81 -14.94
N GLY A 155 -25.82 38.84 -16.27
CA GLY A 155 -26.25 37.72 -17.10
C GLY A 155 -25.29 36.53 -16.96
N LEU A 156 -25.82 35.31 -16.85
CA LEU A 156 -25.03 34.08 -16.70
C LEU A 156 -24.78 33.44 -18.08
N VAL A 157 -23.53 33.47 -18.56
CA VAL A 157 -23.14 33.00 -19.90
C VAL A 157 -22.09 31.91 -19.87
N ALA A 158 -22.18 30.95 -20.79
CA ALA A 158 -21.21 29.86 -20.87
C ALA A 158 -19.91 30.30 -21.56
N MET A 159 -18.83 30.52 -20.78
CA MET A 159 -17.55 30.96 -21.32
C MET A 159 -16.36 30.64 -20.41
N HIS A 160 -15.29 30.07 -20.97
CA HIS A 160 -14.08 29.72 -20.22
C HIS A 160 -13.22 30.94 -19.86
N ASP A 161 -12.90 31.74 -20.87
CA ASP A 161 -11.91 32.81 -20.77
C ASP A 161 -12.52 34.05 -20.11
N GLU A 162 -11.68 34.86 -19.47
CA GLU A 162 -12.10 36.17 -18.95
C GLU A 162 -12.49 37.15 -20.07
N THR A 163 -12.11 36.86 -21.32
CA THR A 163 -12.35 37.69 -22.50
C THR A 163 -12.98 36.90 -23.65
N VAL A 164 -13.79 37.57 -24.48
CA VAL A 164 -14.51 36.94 -25.60
C VAL A 164 -13.61 36.62 -26.82
N ASP A 165 -12.41 37.22 -26.87
CA ASP A 165 -11.52 37.31 -28.03
C ASP A 165 -11.12 35.98 -28.69
N ARG A 166 -10.96 34.91 -27.89
CA ARG A 166 -10.45 33.61 -28.40
C ARG A 166 -11.53 32.82 -29.14
N THR A 167 -12.78 32.91 -28.69
CA THR A 167 -13.88 32.05 -29.14
C THR A 167 -14.89 32.79 -30.01
N THR A 168 -14.86 34.12 -30.05
CA THR A 168 -15.82 34.92 -30.83
C THR A 168 -15.16 35.82 -31.89
N ASP A 169 -15.98 36.58 -32.62
CA ASP A 169 -15.58 37.70 -33.47
C ASP A 169 -15.33 39.01 -32.70
N GLY A 170 -15.80 39.11 -31.45
CA GLY A 170 -15.65 40.27 -30.58
C GLY A 170 -14.31 40.37 -29.85
N THR A 171 -14.18 41.40 -29.00
CA THR A 171 -13.01 41.64 -28.13
C THR A 171 -13.44 42.30 -26.82
N GLY A 172 -12.81 41.93 -25.69
CA GLY A 172 -13.03 42.55 -24.38
C GLY A 172 -13.36 41.56 -23.27
N ALA A 173 -13.32 42.02 -22.02
CA ALA A 173 -13.64 41.20 -20.86
C ALA A 173 -15.15 40.91 -20.77
N VAL A 174 -15.50 39.69 -20.36
CA VAL A 174 -16.91 39.27 -20.17
C VAL A 174 -17.61 40.18 -19.14
N SER A 175 -16.90 40.58 -18.09
CA SER A 175 -17.36 41.50 -17.03
C SER A 175 -17.59 42.94 -17.50
N ASP A 176 -17.04 43.34 -18.65
CA ASP A 176 -17.17 44.70 -19.19
C ASP A 176 -18.32 44.81 -20.22
N LEU A 177 -18.82 43.69 -20.71
CA LEU A 177 -19.90 43.61 -21.71
C LEU A 177 -21.23 43.25 -21.06
N THR A 178 -22.34 43.73 -21.62
CA THR A 178 -23.69 43.29 -21.24
C THR A 178 -24.03 41.94 -21.85
N LEU A 179 -25.04 41.26 -21.29
CA LEU A 179 -25.63 40.06 -21.86
C LEU A 179 -26.04 40.28 -23.32
N ALA A 180 -26.69 41.41 -23.63
CA ALA A 180 -27.10 41.75 -24.99
C ALA A 180 -25.90 41.95 -25.95
N GLU A 181 -24.78 42.49 -25.48
CA GLU A 181 -23.55 42.64 -26.26
C GLU A 181 -22.88 41.28 -26.54
N ILE A 182 -22.87 40.36 -25.56
CA ILE A 182 -22.28 39.01 -25.73
C ILE A 182 -23.17 38.11 -26.61
N LEU A 183 -24.49 38.16 -26.43
CA LEU A 183 -25.45 37.41 -27.26
C LEU A 183 -25.48 37.86 -28.73
N ALA A 184 -24.84 38.98 -29.08
CA ALA A 184 -24.70 39.44 -30.45
C ALA A 184 -23.46 38.86 -31.19
N LEU A 185 -22.56 38.17 -30.48
CA LEU A 185 -21.29 37.67 -31.03
C LEU A 185 -21.43 36.29 -31.69
N ASP A 186 -20.61 36.02 -32.71
CA ASP A 186 -20.50 34.71 -33.36
C ASP A 186 -19.49 33.82 -32.59
N ALA A 187 -20.01 32.91 -31.77
CA ALA A 187 -19.21 31.93 -31.02
C ALA A 187 -18.67 30.78 -31.90
N GLY A 188 -19.09 30.69 -33.17
CA GLY A 188 -18.54 29.79 -34.17
C GLY A 188 -17.33 30.38 -34.91
N TYR A 189 -17.14 31.70 -34.87
CA TYR A 189 -16.23 32.46 -35.73
C TYR A 189 -14.78 31.95 -35.73
N ARG A 190 -14.30 31.46 -34.59
CA ARG A 190 -12.90 31.06 -34.36
C ARG A 190 -12.67 29.54 -34.40
N PHE A 191 -13.73 28.73 -34.40
CA PHE A 191 -13.58 27.28 -34.32
C PHE A 191 -12.97 26.69 -35.59
N SER A 192 -11.97 25.81 -35.41
CA SER A 192 -11.34 25.09 -36.50
C SER A 192 -10.77 23.75 -36.04
N ALA A 193 -11.30 22.65 -36.59
CA ALA A 193 -10.84 21.29 -36.30
C ALA A 193 -9.56 20.90 -37.06
N ASP A 194 -9.14 21.67 -38.08
CA ASP A 194 -8.01 21.35 -38.97
C ASP A 194 -6.78 22.27 -38.79
N GLY A 195 -6.73 22.98 -37.66
CA GLY A 195 -5.61 23.86 -37.30
C GLY A 195 -5.66 25.24 -37.98
N GLY A 196 -6.85 25.76 -38.27
CA GLY A 196 -7.08 27.09 -38.82
C GLY A 196 -7.15 27.15 -40.34
N ARG A 197 -7.34 26.02 -41.03
CA ARG A 197 -7.47 25.98 -42.51
C ARG A 197 -8.92 26.20 -42.94
N THR A 198 -9.88 25.70 -42.17
CA THR A 198 -11.32 25.93 -42.35
C THR A 198 -11.98 26.38 -41.06
N PHE A 199 -13.09 27.12 -41.18
CA PHE A 199 -13.89 27.64 -40.06
C PHE A 199 -15.37 27.31 -40.31
N PRO A 200 -15.80 26.04 -40.15
CA PRO A 200 -17.08 25.56 -40.65
C PRO A 200 -18.31 26.14 -39.93
N PHE A 201 -18.13 26.77 -38.76
CA PHE A 201 -19.20 27.39 -37.97
C PHE A 201 -19.21 28.92 -38.02
N ARG A 202 -18.27 29.54 -38.75
CA ARG A 202 -18.25 31.01 -38.90
C ARG A 202 -19.47 31.48 -39.69
N ASP A 203 -20.07 32.58 -39.23
CA ASP A 203 -21.28 33.19 -39.78
C ASP A 203 -22.51 32.24 -39.80
N ALA A 204 -22.45 31.10 -39.08
CA ALA A 204 -23.52 30.09 -39.05
C ALA A 204 -24.60 30.37 -37.99
N GLY A 205 -24.52 31.52 -37.30
CA GLY A 205 -25.47 31.93 -36.26
C GLY A 205 -25.23 31.27 -34.89
N ILE A 206 -24.04 30.72 -34.66
CA ILE A 206 -23.66 30.10 -33.39
C ILE A 206 -23.44 31.19 -32.34
N ARG A 207 -24.11 31.09 -31.19
CA ARG A 207 -24.03 32.10 -30.12
C ARG A 207 -23.46 31.53 -28.84
N VAL A 208 -22.96 32.43 -27.99
CA VAL A 208 -22.74 32.13 -26.57
C VAL A 208 -24.11 31.94 -25.92
N PRO A 209 -24.41 30.80 -25.26
CA PRO A 209 -25.69 30.56 -24.62
C PRO A 209 -25.72 31.04 -23.17
N THR A 210 -26.91 31.33 -22.66
CA THR A 210 -27.13 31.55 -21.21
C THR A 210 -27.33 30.23 -20.46
N LEU A 211 -27.23 30.28 -19.12
CA LEU A 211 -27.53 29.10 -18.27
C LEU A 211 -28.98 28.60 -18.48
N GLU A 212 -29.94 29.52 -18.60
CA GLU A 212 -31.35 29.22 -18.87
C GLU A 212 -31.53 28.58 -20.26
N GLU A 213 -30.85 29.10 -21.29
CA GLU A 213 -30.89 28.50 -22.64
C GLU A 213 -30.34 27.07 -22.64
N ILE A 214 -29.30 26.77 -21.83
CA ILE A 214 -28.73 25.42 -21.67
C ILE A 214 -29.72 24.49 -20.97
N LEU A 215 -30.27 24.89 -19.82
CA LEU A 215 -31.22 24.10 -19.04
C LEU A 215 -32.50 23.80 -19.83
N ALA A 216 -33.01 24.79 -20.59
CA ALA A 216 -34.17 24.62 -21.46
C ALA A 216 -33.87 23.73 -22.69
N ALA A 217 -32.64 23.72 -23.20
CA ALA A 217 -32.25 22.90 -24.35
C ALA A 217 -32.01 21.42 -24.01
N PHE A 218 -31.61 21.10 -22.77
CA PHE A 218 -31.19 19.76 -22.35
C PHE A 218 -31.84 19.29 -21.03
N PRO A 219 -33.19 19.26 -20.92
CA PRO A 219 -33.87 18.79 -19.71
C PRO A 219 -33.57 17.30 -19.42
N GLY A 220 -33.23 16.97 -18.18
CA GLY A 220 -32.87 15.59 -17.79
C GLY A 220 -31.41 15.21 -18.04
N GLN A 221 -30.63 16.09 -18.67
CA GLN A 221 -29.22 15.83 -18.96
C GLN A 221 -28.36 16.21 -17.75
N ARG A 222 -27.48 15.30 -17.30
CA ARG A 222 -26.52 15.63 -16.24
C ARG A 222 -25.49 16.66 -16.73
N LEU A 223 -25.33 17.73 -15.95
CA LEU A 223 -24.45 18.86 -16.21
C LEU A 223 -23.35 18.94 -15.15
N LEU A 224 -22.16 19.36 -15.57
CA LEU A 224 -21.03 19.72 -14.72
C LEU A 224 -20.70 21.19 -15.02
N ILE A 225 -20.91 22.07 -14.05
CA ILE A 225 -20.73 23.52 -14.21
C ILE A 225 -19.46 23.94 -13.48
N ASP A 226 -18.47 24.47 -14.20
CA ASP A 226 -17.31 25.12 -13.58
C ASP A 226 -17.55 26.63 -13.48
N LEU A 227 -17.98 27.07 -12.29
CA LEU A 227 -18.28 28.47 -12.01
C LEU A 227 -16.98 29.22 -11.68
N LYS A 228 -16.63 30.18 -12.55
CA LYS A 228 -15.40 30.97 -12.43
C LYS A 228 -15.50 32.09 -11.40
N GLU A 229 -16.73 32.47 -11.02
CA GLU A 229 -17.00 33.61 -10.16
C GLU A 229 -16.88 33.27 -8.66
N THR A 230 -16.38 34.23 -7.88
CA THR A 230 -16.25 34.13 -6.42
C THR A 230 -17.32 34.88 -5.64
N ASP A 231 -18.12 35.73 -6.30
CA ASP A 231 -19.16 36.50 -5.62
C ASP A 231 -20.33 35.61 -5.21
N ARG A 232 -20.74 35.70 -3.95
CA ARG A 232 -21.87 34.95 -3.41
C ARG A 232 -23.19 35.34 -4.07
N GLU A 233 -23.36 36.59 -4.52
CA GLU A 233 -24.57 37.02 -5.21
C GLU A 233 -24.75 36.27 -6.54
N ILE A 234 -23.66 36.08 -7.28
CA ILE A 234 -23.65 35.28 -8.51
C ILE A 234 -23.94 33.80 -8.21
N VAL A 235 -23.36 33.23 -7.14
CA VAL A 235 -23.68 31.84 -6.74
C VAL A 235 -25.16 31.69 -6.35
N ALA A 236 -25.76 32.71 -5.73
CA ALA A 236 -27.19 32.71 -5.41
C ALA A 236 -28.06 32.80 -6.66
N GLN A 237 -27.69 33.61 -7.65
CA GLN A 237 -28.38 33.70 -8.93
C GLN A 237 -28.29 32.37 -9.72
N VAL A 238 -27.13 31.70 -9.73
CA VAL A 238 -26.99 30.36 -10.30
C VAL A 238 -27.91 29.35 -9.60
N ALA A 239 -27.98 29.41 -8.27
CA ALA A 239 -28.87 28.54 -7.49
C ALA A 239 -30.36 28.80 -7.80
N GLU A 240 -30.78 30.06 -7.92
CA GLU A 240 -32.14 30.47 -8.29
C GLU A 240 -32.52 29.92 -9.68
N VAL A 241 -31.68 30.13 -10.69
CA VAL A 241 -31.89 29.62 -12.06
C VAL A 241 -31.99 28.09 -12.10
N ILE A 242 -31.14 27.38 -11.35
CA ILE A 242 -31.15 25.91 -11.26
C ILE A 242 -32.42 25.41 -10.55
N ALA A 243 -32.88 26.11 -9.51
CA ALA A 243 -34.09 25.78 -8.76
C ALA A 243 -35.36 25.99 -9.60
N ASP A 244 -35.46 27.09 -10.33
CA ASP A 244 -36.60 27.39 -11.22
C ASP A 244 -36.76 26.36 -12.35
N HIS A 245 -35.65 25.77 -12.80
CA HIS A 245 -35.63 24.68 -13.79
C HIS A 245 -35.72 23.27 -13.17
N TRP A 246 -35.85 23.14 -11.84
CA TRP A 246 -35.93 21.87 -11.09
C TRP A 246 -34.70 20.95 -11.28
N ALA A 247 -33.57 21.51 -11.72
CA ALA A 247 -32.39 20.76 -12.17
C ALA A 247 -31.37 20.45 -11.05
N ALA A 248 -31.72 20.66 -9.78
CA ALA A 248 -30.81 20.50 -8.63
C ALA A 248 -30.15 19.10 -8.53
N HIS A 249 -30.87 18.05 -8.95
CA HIS A 249 -30.35 16.67 -8.97
C HIS A 249 -29.60 16.32 -10.26
N GLU A 250 -29.62 17.20 -11.26
CA GLU A 250 -29.00 17.04 -12.58
C GLU A 250 -27.67 17.81 -12.68
N VAL A 251 -27.30 18.60 -11.66
CA VAL A 251 -26.16 19.52 -11.72
C VAL A 251 -25.10 19.22 -10.66
N LEU A 252 -23.87 19.00 -11.12
CA LEU A 252 -22.66 19.01 -10.31
C LEU A 252 -21.93 20.34 -10.51
N LEU A 253 -22.05 21.26 -9.54
CA LEU A 253 -21.27 22.50 -9.57
C LEU A 253 -19.86 22.28 -9.01
N THR A 254 -18.86 22.82 -9.69
CA THR A 254 -17.48 22.92 -9.24
C THR A 254 -17.00 24.36 -9.37
N SER A 255 -15.90 24.66 -8.70
CA SER A 255 -15.10 25.86 -8.92
C SER A 255 -13.69 25.59 -8.38
N PHE A 256 -12.67 26.24 -8.93
CA PHE A 256 -11.34 26.24 -8.31
C PHE A 256 -11.35 26.97 -6.95
N HIS A 257 -12.31 27.88 -6.72
CA HIS A 257 -12.42 28.67 -5.50
C HIS A 257 -13.25 27.95 -4.43
N ASP A 258 -12.64 27.68 -3.26
CA ASP A 258 -13.33 26.99 -2.17
C ASP A 258 -14.48 27.83 -1.55
N GLU A 259 -14.48 29.17 -1.64
CA GLU A 259 -15.66 29.99 -1.26
C GLU A 259 -16.88 29.68 -2.11
N THR A 260 -16.74 29.60 -3.43
CA THR A 260 -17.82 29.29 -4.36
C THR A 260 -18.44 27.92 -4.03
N ASN A 261 -17.60 26.90 -3.80
CA ASN A 261 -18.04 25.56 -3.38
C ASN A 261 -18.65 25.50 -1.96
N ARG A 262 -18.29 26.45 -1.06
CA ARG A 262 -18.90 26.60 0.27
C ARG A 262 -20.27 27.30 0.18
N ALA A 263 -20.38 28.35 -0.63
CA ALA A 263 -21.61 29.08 -0.89
C ALA A 263 -22.65 28.19 -1.57
N TRP A 264 -22.25 27.44 -2.61
CA TRP A 264 -23.12 26.48 -3.29
C TRP A 264 -23.72 25.44 -2.32
N ARG A 265 -22.91 24.86 -1.42
CA ARG A 265 -23.39 23.95 -0.37
C ARG A 265 -24.46 24.57 0.54
N GLU A 266 -24.32 25.87 0.84
CA GLU A 266 -25.25 26.58 1.74
C GLU A 266 -26.56 26.94 1.04
N LEU A 267 -26.53 27.12 -0.28
CA LEU A 267 -27.68 27.51 -1.11
C LEU A 267 -28.44 26.28 -1.67
N MET A 268 -27.69 25.26 -2.11
CA MET A 268 -28.20 24.04 -2.77
C MET A 268 -27.61 22.78 -2.08
N PRO A 269 -27.95 22.50 -0.81
CA PRO A 269 -27.36 21.39 -0.04
C PRO A 269 -27.65 19.99 -0.59
N GLU A 270 -28.71 19.83 -1.38
CA GLU A 270 -29.11 18.60 -2.06
C GLU A 270 -28.35 18.34 -3.38
N ALA A 271 -27.76 19.38 -3.98
CA ALA A 271 -26.96 19.25 -5.20
C ALA A 271 -25.54 18.73 -4.87
N PRO A 272 -24.97 17.80 -5.66
CA PRO A 272 -23.58 17.38 -5.51
C PRO A 272 -22.63 18.52 -5.87
N ARG A 273 -21.39 18.45 -5.35
CA ARG A 273 -20.37 19.47 -5.65
C ARG A 273 -18.94 18.97 -5.74
N GLY A 274 -18.15 19.68 -6.54
CA GLY A 274 -16.71 19.50 -6.71
C GLY A 274 -15.86 20.05 -5.57
N THR A 275 -14.55 19.96 -5.74
CA THR A 275 -13.53 20.49 -4.83
C THR A 275 -12.83 21.69 -5.43
N GLY A 276 -12.63 22.74 -4.62
CA GLY A 276 -11.66 23.79 -4.92
C GLY A 276 -10.21 23.36 -4.68
N GLU A 277 -9.27 24.26 -4.91
CA GLU A 277 -7.83 23.98 -4.78
C GLU A 277 -7.42 23.62 -3.35
N ASP A 278 -7.94 24.29 -2.32
CA ASP A 278 -7.60 24.01 -0.92
C ASP A 278 -8.17 22.67 -0.48
N ALA A 279 -9.43 22.35 -0.83
CA ALA A 279 -10.01 21.04 -0.54
C ALA A 279 -9.25 19.90 -1.23
N THR A 280 -8.82 20.11 -2.48
CA THR A 280 -8.01 19.16 -3.25
C THR A 280 -6.62 18.97 -2.66
N LEU A 281 -5.94 20.07 -2.28
CA LEU A 281 -4.64 20.05 -1.63
C LEU A 281 -4.72 19.37 -0.26
N LEU A 282 -5.77 19.65 0.53
CA LEU A 282 -6.01 19.01 1.82
C LEU A 282 -6.24 17.50 1.67
N PHE A 283 -7.05 17.08 0.69
CA PHE A 283 -7.20 15.67 0.35
C PHE A 283 -5.84 15.04 0.00
N TYR A 284 -5.07 15.68 -0.90
CA TYR A 284 -3.75 15.21 -1.31
C TYR A 284 -2.77 15.12 -0.11
N ILE A 285 -2.79 16.06 0.83
CA ILE A 285 -1.98 16.03 2.05
C ILE A 285 -2.38 14.85 2.93
N PHE A 286 -3.68 14.61 3.16
CA PHE A 286 -4.16 13.48 3.97
C PHE A 286 -3.87 12.12 3.32
N HIS A 287 -4.03 12.02 2.00
CA HIS A 287 -3.60 10.87 1.19
C HIS A 287 -2.09 10.63 1.35
N ARG A 288 -1.27 11.66 1.10
CA ARG A 288 0.18 11.53 1.04
C ARG A 288 0.82 11.29 2.41
N SER A 289 0.19 11.77 3.48
CA SER A 289 0.56 11.53 4.89
C SER A 289 -0.06 10.25 5.49
N ARG A 290 -0.90 9.52 4.74
CA ARG A 290 -1.65 8.34 5.19
C ARG A 290 -2.61 8.60 6.36
N LEU A 291 -3.09 9.83 6.49
CA LEU A 291 -4.04 10.27 7.53
C LEU A 291 -5.51 10.22 7.08
N MET A 292 -5.80 9.69 5.88
CA MET A 292 -7.16 9.55 5.33
C MET A 292 -8.26 9.03 6.28
N PRO A 293 -8.02 8.12 7.25
CA PRO A 293 -9.04 7.76 8.23
C PRO A 293 -9.62 8.96 9.02
N PHE A 294 -8.85 10.04 9.18
CA PHE A 294 -9.26 11.29 9.83
C PHE A 294 -9.71 12.39 8.85
N TYR A 295 -9.59 12.17 7.53
CA TYR A 295 -10.02 13.15 6.53
C TYR A 295 -11.55 13.29 6.54
N ARG A 296 -12.01 14.54 6.61
CA ARG A 296 -13.42 14.92 6.44
C ARG A 296 -13.67 15.34 4.99
N PRO A 297 -14.44 14.57 4.21
CA PRO A 297 -14.75 14.90 2.82
C PRO A 297 -15.75 16.06 2.72
N HIS A 298 -15.29 17.15 2.13
CA HIS A 298 -16.05 18.41 1.99
C HIS A 298 -16.69 18.59 0.59
N ALA A 299 -16.64 17.57 -0.26
CA ALA A 299 -17.19 17.54 -1.61
C ALA A 299 -17.56 16.10 -1.99
N ASP A 300 -18.24 15.93 -3.12
CA ASP A 300 -18.73 14.63 -3.60
C ASP A 300 -17.92 14.12 -4.82
N ALA A 301 -17.27 15.03 -5.57
CA ALA A 301 -16.34 14.70 -6.64
C ALA A 301 -15.01 15.49 -6.53
N LEU A 302 -13.91 14.85 -6.94
CA LEU A 302 -12.57 15.42 -7.10
C LEU A 302 -12.26 15.54 -8.60
N GLN A 303 -11.99 16.76 -9.07
CA GLN A 303 -11.61 17.01 -10.46
C GLN A 303 -10.12 17.33 -10.51
N VAL A 304 -9.29 16.37 -10.93
CA VAL A 304 -7.82 16.47 -10.77
C VAL A 304 -7.04 16.16 -12.05
N PRO A 305 -5.95 16.89 -12.33
CA PRO A 305 -5.00 16.51 -13.37
C PRO A 305 -4.11 15.36 -12.89
N GLU A 306 -3.41 14.68 -13.79
CA GLU A 306 -2.39 13.71 -13.34
C GLU A 306 -1.22 14.40 -12.62
N PHE A 307 -0.83 15.58 -13.08
CA PHE A 307 0.26 16.37 -12.53
C PHE A 307 -0.19 17.81 -12.25
N SER A 308 0.19 18.33 -11.08
CA SER A 308 0.21 19.77 -10.80
C SER A 308 1.67 20.20 -10.70
N GLY A 309 2.15 20.93 -11.72
CA GLY A 309 3.56 21.25 -11.90
C GLY A 309 4.45 20.00 -11.94
N ARG A 310 5.27 19.80 -10.90
CA ARG A 310 6.14 18.60 -10.75
C ARG A 310 5.56 17.53 -9.85
N ILE A 311 4.40 17.76 -9.24
CA ILE A 311 3.77 16.85 -8.29
C ILE A 311 2.79 15.96 -9.06
N ARG A 312 2.98 14.63 -8.99
CA ARG A 312 1.97 13.69 -9.45
C ARG A 312 0.84 13.64 -8.43
N VAL A 313 -0.34 14.11 -8.80
CA VAL A 313 -1.54 14.15 -7.95
C VAL A 313 -2.25 12.80 -8.06
N LEU A 314 -2.65 12.43 -9.28
CA LEU A 314 -3.45 11.23 -9.51
C LEU A 314 -2.58 9.95 -9.51
N THR A 315 -2.98 8.99 -8.68
CA THR A 315 -2.37 7.66 -8.57
C THR A 315 -3.44 6.61 -8.24
N PRO A 316 -3.18 5.31 -8.46
CA PRO A 316 -4.10 4.26 -8.01
C PRO A 316 -4.38 4.28 -6.49
N GLY A 317 -3.49 4.88 -5.69
CA GLY A 317 -3.70 5.08 -4.25
C GLY A 317 -4.66 6.23 -3.96
N PHE A 318 -4.54 7.33 -4.69
CA PHE A 318 -5.42 8.50 -4.58
C PHE A 318 -6.87 8.12 -4.89
N VAL A 319 -7.08 7.40 -6.00
CA VAL A 319 -8.40 6.88 -6.42
C VAL A 319 -9.03 6.02 -5.32
N ARG A 320 -8.31 5.02 -4.80
CA ARG A 320 -8.81 4.16 -3.71
C ARG A 320 -9.14 4.93 -2.44
N ASP A 321 -8.35 5.93 -2.08
CA ASP A 321 -8.59 6.75 -0.88
C ASP A 321 -9.80 7.68 -1.05
N ALA A 322 -10.12 8.09 -2.29
CA ALA A 322 -11.32 8.86 -2.62
C ALA A 322 -12.57 7.99 -2.58
N HIS A 323 -12.52 6.81 -3.21
CA HIS A 323 -13.58 5.79 -3.12
C HIS A 323 -13.84 5.35 -1.67
N ALA A 324 -12.80 5.19 -0.85
CA ALA A 324 -12.93 4.91 0.58
C ALA A 324 -13.58 6.04 1.41
N LYS A 325 -13.80 7.21 0.81
CA LYS A 325 -14.54 8.35 1.37
C LYS A 325 -15.85 8.64 0.62
N ASN A 326 -16.20 7.79 -0.33
CA ASN A 326 -17.34 7.92 -1.23
C ASN A 326 -17.31 9.22 -2.04
N MET A 327 -16.13 9.53 -2.59
CA MET A 327 -15.89 10.65 -3.50
C MET A 327 -15.52 10.12 -4.88
N ARG A 328 -16.13 10.66 -5.94
CA ARG A 328 -15.77 10.36 -7.33
C ARG A 328 -14.47 11.04 -7.73
N VAL A 329 -13.74 10.47 -8.70
CA VAL A 329 -12.51 11.03 -9.25
C VAL A 329 -12.66 11.21 -10.76
N TYR A 330 -12.72 12.46 -11.19
CA TYR A 330 -12.77 12.87 -12.60
C TYR A 330 -11.40 13.41 -13.02
N VAL A 331 -10.82 12.84 -14.08
CA VAL A 331 -9.51 13.29 -14.60
C VAL A 331 -9.70 14.17 -15.83
N TRP A 332 -8.98 15.29 -15.85
CA TRP A 332 -9.02 16.28 -16.94
C TRP A 332 -7.61 16.67 -17.42
N THR A 333 -7.41 17.10 -18.67
CA THR A 333 -8.24 16.81 -19.86
C THR A 333 -7.53 15.70 -20.65
N ILE A 334 -8.22 14.59 -20.94
CA ILE A 334 -7.58 13.41 -21.58
C ILE A 334 -8.21 13.14 -22.95
N ASP A 335 -7.49 13.47 -24.02
CA ASP A 335 -7.99 13.42 -25.41
C ASP A 335 -7.42 12.26 -26.25
N GLU A 336 -6.41 11.56 -25.71
CA GLU A 336 -5.71 10.47 -26.40
C GLU A 336 -6.23 9.08 -25.97
N PRO A 337 -6.71 8.23 -26.89
CA PRO A 337 -7.29 6.91 -26.56
C PRO A 337 -6.38 5.97 -25.75
N ALA A 338 -5.05 6.10 -25.91
CA ALA A 338 -4.09 5.33 -25.12
C ALA A 338 -4.05 5.77 -23.65
N GLU A 339 -4.24 7.06 -23.39
CA GLU A 339 -4.30 7.63 -22.04
C GLU A 339 -5.66 7.40 -21.40
N MET A 340 -6.76 7.50 -22.16
CA MET A 340 -8.09 7.13 -21.71
C MET A 340 -8.08 5.71 -21.11
N ARG A 341 -7.60 4.70 -21.86
CA ARG A 341 -7.47 3.32 -21.38
C ARG A 341 -6.61 3.19 -20.12
N ARG A 342 -5.56 4.02 -19.98
CA ARG A 342 -4.66 4.04 -18.82
C ARG A 342 -5.34 4.57 -17.56
N PHE A 343 -6.16 5.61 -17.66
CA PHE A 343 -6.90 6.16 -16.51
C PHE A 343 -8.12 5.31 -16.16
N LEU A 344 -8.86 4.79 -17.16
CA LEU A 344 -9.92 3.80 -16.94
C LEU A 344 -9.37 2.56 -16.19
N ALA A 345 -8.21 2.04 -16.59
CA ALA A 345 -7.53 0.95 -15.89
C ALA A 345 -6.96 1.33 -14.50
N MET A 346 -6.84 2.63 -14.19
CA MET A 346 -6.52 3.12 -12.85
C MET A 346 -7.75 3.09 -11.92
N GLY A 347 -8.95 3.02 -12.49
CA GLY A 347 -10.22 3.07 -11.78
C GLY A 347 -10.75 4.49 -11.54
N VAL A 348 -10.39 5.48 -12.38
CA VAL A 348 -11.08 6.77 -12.34
C VAL A 348 -12.56 6.57 -12.66
N ASP A 349 -13.42 7.37 -12.04
CA ASP A 349 -14.85 7.37 -12.30
C ASP A 349 -15.11 8.05 -13.66
N GLY A 350 -14.65 9.29 -13.84
CA GLY A 350 -14.93 10.08 -15.03
C GLY A 350 -13.68 10.51 -15.80
N ILE A 351 -13.83 10.70 -17.10
CA ILE A 351 -12.83 11.37 -17.94
C ILE A 351 -13.47 12.59 -18.61
N ILE A 352 -12.87 13.74 -18.38
CA ILE A 352 -13.18 15.01 -19.03
C ILE A 352 -12.32 15.09 -20.31
N THR A 353 -12.98 15.14 -21.47
CA THR A 353 -12.33 15.11 -22.78
C THR A 353 -13.01 16.06 -23.78
N GLY A 354 -12.22 16.66 -24.67
CA GLY A 354 -12.74 17.38 -25.83
C GLY A 354 -13.30 16.45 -26.93
N TYR A 355 -13.03 15.15 -26.86
CA TYR A 355 -13.40 14.13 -27.85
C TYR A 355 -14.20 12.98 -27.21
N PRO A 356 -15.47 13.22 -26.82
CA PRO A 356 -16.32 12.20 -26.21
C PRO A 356 -16.53 10.98 -27.13
N ASP A 357 -16.51 11.17 -28.44
CA ASP A 357 -16.57 10.14 -29.49
C ASP A 357 -15.45 9.09 -29.34
N ARG A 358 -14.22 9.54 -29.10
CA ARG A 358 -13.05 8.66 -28.89
C ARG A 358 -13.18 7.85 -27.60
N LEU A 359 -13.72 8.46 -26.54
CA LEU A 359 -13.91 7.76 -25.28
C LEU A 359 -15.05 6.73 -25.38
N ALA A 360 -16.13 7.05 -26.10
CA ALA A 360 -17.20 6.11 -26.41
C ALA A 360 -16.66 4.90 -27.20
N GLU A 361 -15.80 5.13 -28.20
CA GLU A 361 -15.12 4.04 -28.94
C GLU A 361 -14.22 3.20 -28.02
N VAL A 362 -13.45 3.84 -27.13
CA VAL A 362 -12.60 3.15 -26.14
C VAL A 362 -13.41 2.26 -25.20
N LEU A 363 -14.57 2.72 -24.73
CA LEU A 363 -15.46 1.94 -23.87
C LEU A 363 -16.15 0.81 -24.64
N ALA A 364 -16.63 1.06 -25.86
CA ALA A 364 -17.28 0.06 -26.72
C ALA A 364 -16.33 -1.09 -27.13
N GLN A 365 -15.05 -0.80 -27.35
CA GLN A 365 -14.01 -1.82 -27.60
C GLN A 365 -13.61 -2.60 -26.33
N GLY A 366 -13.97 -2.09 -25.15
CA GLY A 366 -13.49 -2.58 -23.87
C GLY A 366 -12.02 -2.22 -23.61
N LEU A 367 -11.60 -2.43 -22.35
CA LEU A 367 -10.20 -2.32 -21.98
C LEU A 367 -9.43 -3.52 -22.55
N PRO A 368 -8.38 -3.31 -23.37
CA PRO A 368 -7.56 -4.42 -23.84
C PRO A 368 -6.91 -5.13 -22.65
N PRO A 369 -6.69 -6.45 -22.71
CA PRO A 369 -5.99 -7.18 -21.67
C PRO A 369 -4.66 -6.50 -21.31
N LEU A 370 -4.49 -6.16 -20.02
CA LEU A 370 -3.38 -5.32 -19.52
C LEU A 370 -1.98 -5.93 -19.68
N ALA A 371 -1.84 -7.09 -20.33
CA ALA A 371 -0.58 -7.78 -20.51
C ALA A 371 -0.54 -8.71 -21.73
N HIS A 372 0.63 -8.78 -22.37
CA HIS A 372 0.92 -9.75 -23.42
C HIS A 372 0.86 -11.21 -22.90
N PRO A 373 0.42 -12.17 -23.74
CA PRO A 373 0.18 -13.55 -23.31
C PRO A 373 1.49 -14.33 -23.09
N SER A 374 1.87 -14.49 -21.81
CA SER A 374 3.09 -15.19 -21.39
C SER A 374 3.20 -16.61 -22.00
N PRO A 375 4.21 -16.90 -22.83
CA PRO A 375 4.43 -18.25 -23.36
C PRO A 375 4.67 -19.27 -22.25
N THR A 376 5.34 -18.87 -21.16
CA THR A 376 5.65 -19.73 -20.01
C THR A 376 4.39 -20.19 -19.30
N ILE A 377 3.44 -19.29 -19.03
CA ILE A 377 2.17 -19.65 -18.35
C ILE A 377 1.35 -20.56 -19.28
N ARG A 378 1.24 -20.23 -20.56
CA ARG A 378 0.55 -21.07 -21.56
C ARG A 378 1.15 -22.47 -21.66
N TRP A 379 2.49 -22.59 -21.67
CA TRP A 379 3.18 -23.87 -21.68
C TRP A 379 2.93 -24.69 -20.41
N ILE A 380 2.97 -24.07 -19.22
CA ILE A 380 2.62 -24.74 -17.95
C ILE A 380 1.15 -25.21 -17.99
N GLN A 381 0.25 -24.37 -18.48
CA GLN A 381 -1.19 -24.68 -18.53
C GLN A 381 -1.57 -25.65 -19.65
N ALA A 382 -0.70 -25.96 -20.61
CA ALA A 382 -0.94 -27.04 -21.57
C ALA A 382 -1.11 -28.42 -20.89
N TRP A 383 -0.62 -28.58 -19.65
CA TRP A 383 -0.66 -29.81 -18.87
C TRP A 383 -1.85 -29.90 -17.89
N THR A 384 -2.81 -28.96 -17.93
CA THR A 384 -3.91 -28.94 -16.95
C THR A 384 -4.78 -30.18 -16.98
N SER A 385 -5.14 -30.68 -15.80
CA SER A 385 -6.14 -31.75 -15.62
C SER A 385 -6.77 -31.63 -14.22
N PRO A 386 -8.03 -32.08 -14.00
CA PRO A 386 -8.72 -31.90 -12.71
C PRO A 386 -7.93 -32.42 -11.49
N SER A 387 -7.19 -33.52 -11.66
CA SER A 387 -6.31 -34.08 -10.63
C SER A 387 -5.11 -33.17 -10.32
N LEU A 388 -4.48 -32.61 -11.37
CA LEU A 388 -3.33 -31.73 -11.22
C LEU A 388 -3.74 -30.32 -10.73
N ASP A 389 -4.92 -29.85 -11.12
CA ASP A 389 -5.55 -28.64 -10.60
C ASP A 389 -5.79 -28.77 -9.09
N THR A 390 -6.44 -29.87 -8.68
CA THR A 390 -6.67 -30.20 -7.26
C THR A 390 -5.34 -30.28 -6.49
N PHE A 391 -4.32 -30.94 -7.05
CA PHE A 391 -2.99 -31.00 -6.46
C PHE A 391 -2.36 -29.62 -6.26
N PHE A 392 -2.35 -28.75 -7.28
CA PHE A 392 -1.74 -27.43 -7.16
C PHE A 392 -2.54 -26.45 -6.28
N ILE A 393 -3.87 -26.63 -6.18
CA ILE A 393 -4.71 -25.96 -5.18
C ILE A 393 -4.29 -26.38 -3.76
N TRP A 394 -4.08 -27.67 -3.50
CA TRP A 394 -3.57 -28.14 -2.20
C TRP A 394 -2.15 -27.66 -1.90
N VAL A 395 -1.24 -27.71 -2.88
CA VAL A 395 0.13 -27.19 -2.75
C VAL A 395 0.11 -25.69 -2.41
N THR A 396 -0.72 -24.87 -3.07
CA THR A 396 -0.73 -23.43 -2.82
C THR A 396 -1.26 -23.05 -1.43
N ARG A 397 -2.04 -23.94 -0.77
CA ARG A 397 -2.48 -23.75 0.62
C ARG A 397 -1.33 -23.77 1.63
N LEU A 398 -0.19 -24.40 1.31
CA LEU A 398 1.05 -24.30 2.10
C LEU A 398 1.67 -22.88 2.07
N GLY A 399 1.18 -22.02 1.18
CA GLY A 399 1.51 -20.59 1.12
C GLY A 399 0.44 -19.68 1.75
N HIS A 400 -0.66 -20.22 2.27
CA HIS A 400 -1.81 -19.46 2.76
C HIS A 400 -1.67 -19.05 4.24
N GLU A 401 -2.35 -17.97 4.65
CA GLU A 401 -2.27 -17.44 6.02
C GLU A 401 -2.66 -18.47 7.10
N GLU A 402 -3.64 -19.32 6.82
CA GLU A 402 -4.16 -20.34 7.74
C GLU A 402 -3.11 -21.38 8.12
N PHE A 403 -2.25 -21.76 7.18
CA PHE A 403 -1.12 -22.66 7.44
C PHE A 403 -0.17 -22.04 8.47
N TYR A 404 0.16 -20.74 8.33
CA TYR A 404 1.07 -20.04 9.23
C TYR A 404 0.43 -19.72 10.59
N LEU A 405 -0.88 -19.43 10.63
CA LEU A 405 -1.65 -19.25 11.86
C LEU A 405 -1.60 -20.50 12.76
N ILE A 406 -1.44 -21.69 12.16
CA ILE A 406 -1.22 -22.95 12.88
C ILE A 406 0.27 -23.16 13.12
N ALA A 407 1.11 -23.13 12.07
CA ALA A 407 2.51 -23.52 12.17
C ALA A 407 3.33 -22.63 13.13
N LEU A 408 3.10 -21.32 13.15
CA LEU A 408 3.91 -20.38 13.94
C LEU A 408 3.68 -20.49 15.46
N PRO A 409 2.42 -20.51 15.98
CA PRO A 409 2.18 -20.77 17.41
C PRO A 409 2.63 -22.16 17.86
N LEU A 410 2.54 -23.19 17.00
CA LEU A 410 3.04 -24.53 17.32
C LEU A 410 4.54 -24.52 17.62
N VAL A 411 5.34 -23.85 16.77
CA VAL A 411 6.78 -23.69 17.01
C VAL A 411 7.03 -22.99 18.34
N TYR A 412 6.26 -21.95 18.68
CA TYR A 412 6.41 -21.20 19.93
C TYR A 412 6.02 -22.00 21.19
N TRP A 413 4.87 -22.70 21.18
CA TRP A 413 4.31 -23.41 22.36
C TRP A 413 4.90 -24.81 22.61
N VAL A 414 5.40 -25.47 21.56
CA VAL A 414 5.85 -26.87 21.60
C VAL A 414 7.35 -27.01 21.37
N ILE A 415 7.92 -26.27 20.41
CA ILE A 415 9.31 -26.50 19.97
C ILE A 415 10.29 -25.58 20.72
N SER A 416 10.14 -24.25 20.61
CA SER A 416 10.99 -23.29 21.32
C SER A 416 10.44 -21.85 21.29
N LYS A 417 10.43 -21.19 22.47
CA LYS A 417 9.89 -19.82 22.62
C LYS A 417 10.69 -18.78 21.81
N ARG A 418 12.02 -18.84 21.90
CA ARG A 418 12.92 -17.92 21.17
C ARG A 418 12.77 -18.06 19.65
N TRP A 419 12.76 -19.29 19.16
CA TRP A 419 12.70 -19.57 17.73
C TRP A 419 11.33 -19.30 17.13
N GLY A 420 10.25 -19.70 17.81
CA GLY A 420 8.89 -19.38 17.38
C GLY A 420 8.67 -17.88 17.29
N LEU A 421 9.16 -17.11 18.26
CA LEU A 421 9.11 -15.64 18.24
C LEU A 421 9.86 -15.05 17.05
N MET A 422 11.12 -15.44 16.83
CA MET A 422 11.95 -14.90 15.73
C MET A 422 11.39 -15.26 14.35
N LEU A 423 11.03 -16.53 14.13
CA LEU A 423 10.41 -16.97 12.88
C LEU A 423 9.10 -16.22 12.61
N THR A 424 8.26 -16.02 13.64
CA THR A 424 7.00 -15.26 13.51
C THR A 424 7.26 -13.78 13.19
N ALA A 425 8.19 -13.13 13.89
CA ALA A 425 8.53 -11.73 13.64
C ALA A 425 9.11 -11.51 12.24
N VAL A 426 10.01 -12.37 11.78
CA VAL A 426 10.60 -12.33 10.43
C VAL A 426 9.53 -12.62 9.36
N PHE A 427 8.62 -13.57 9.62
CA PHE A 427 7.51 -13.87 8.71
C PHE A 427 6.53 -12.70 8.58
N LEU A 428 6.12 -12.08 9.71
CA LEU A 428 5.23 -10.92 9.71
C LEU A 428 5.88 -9.70 9.04
N LEU A 429 7.16 -9.42 9.30
CA LEU A 429 7.89 -8.36 8.62
C LEU A 429 8.01 -8.64 7.11
N SER A 430 8.22 -9.90 6.71
CA SER A 430 8.20 -10.32 5.31
C SER A 430 6.84 -10.05 4.66
N HIS A 431 5.75 -10.44 5.31
CA HIS A 431 4.39 -10.18 4.82
C HIS A 431 4.12 -8.68 4.70
N PHE A 432 4.47 -7.87 5.71
CA PHE A 432 4.33 -6.42 5.64
C PHE A 432 5.06 -5.83 4.42
N ILE A 433 6.31 -6.22 4.19
CA ILE A 433 7.09 -5.76 3.04
C ILE A 433 6.45 -6.25 1.72
N ASN A 434 5.89 -7.46 1.66
CA ASN A 434 5.16 -7.95 0.49
C ASN A 434 3.96 -7.06 0.16
N THR A 435 3.10 -6.77 1.15
CA THR A 435 1.90 -5.94 1.00
C THR A 435 2.23 -4.50 0.64
N ALA A 436 3.22 -3.89 1.29
CA ALA A 436 3.67 -2.55 0.96
C ALA A 436 4.18 -2.45 -0.48
N LEU A 437 4.96 -3.43 -0.96
CA LEU A 437 5.46 -3.44 -2.35
C LEU A 437 4.36 -3.76 -3.37
N LYS A 438 3.37 -4.59 -3.02
CA LYS A 438 2.15 -4.79 -3.84
C LYS A 438 1.42 -3.49 -4.07
N ASN A 439 1.16 -2.74 -3.00
CA ASN A 439 0.44 -1.47 -3.05
C ASN A 439 1.24 -0.37 -3.78
N PHE A 440 2.57 -0.42 -3.71
CA PHE A 440 3.47 0.51 -4.38
C PHE A 440 3.59 0.25 -5.89
N PHE A 441 3.83 -0.99 -6.30
CA PHE A 441 4.04 -1.32 -7.71
C PHE A 441 2.75 -1.52 -8.52
N ALA A 442 1.64 -1.90 -7.86
CA ALA A 442 0.32 -2.06 -8.47
C ALA A 442 0.29 -2.88 -9.78
N VAL A 443 1.14 -3.90 -9.90
CA VAL A 443 1.24 -4.71 -11.13
C VAL A 443 -0.03 -5.55 -11.30
N PRO A 444 -0.72 -5.47 -12.45
CA PRO A 444 -1.91 -6.26 -12.73
C PRO A 444 -1.57 -7.76 -12.84
N ARG A 445 -2.51 -8.61 -12.42
CA ARG A 445 -2.38 -10.07 -12.52
C ARG A 445 -2.60 -10.55 -13.96
N PRO A 446 -2.27 -11.82 -14.27
CA PRO A 446 -2.61 -12.44 -15.56
C PRO A 446 -4.12 -12.65 -15.79
N THR A 447 -5.00 -12.24 -14.86
CA THR A 447 -6.46 -12.27 -15.02
C THR A 447 -6.88 -11.49 -16.27
N GLY A 448 -7.61 -12.16 -17.18
CA GLY A 448 -8.07 -11.57 -18.44
C GLY A 448 -7.02 -11.54 -19.56
N ALA A 449 -5.76 -11.95 -19.32
CA ALA A 449 -4.75 -12.06 -20.36
C ALA A 449 -5.09 -13.21 -21.34
N GLU A 450 -4.94 -12.94 -22.64
CA GLU A 450 -5.36 -13.87 -23.70
C GLU A 450 -4.69 -15.26 -23.56
N GLY A 451 -5.51 -16.30 -23.58
CA GLY A 451 -5.04 -17.68 -23.49
C GLY A 451 -4.51 -18.12 -22.11
N ILE A 452 -4.71 -17.34 -21.03
CA ILE A 452 -4.40 -17.75 -19.65
C ILE A 452 -5.70 -18.07 -18.91
N ARG A 453 -5.78 -19.28 -18.32
CA ARG A 453 -6.91 -19.72 -17.50
C ARG A 453 -6.66 -19.43 -16.02
N ILE A 454 -7.68 -18.99 -15.30
CA ILE A 454 -7.60 -18.73 -13.85
C ILE A 454 -8.26 -19.89 -13.11
N LEU A 455 -7.45 -20.69 -12.42
CA LEU A 455 -7.91 -21.95 -11.81
C LEU A 455 -8.23 -21.81 -10.32
N TYR A 456 -7.76 -20.74 -9.65
CA TYR A 456 -8.06 -20.49 -8.23
C TYR A 456 -7.94 -18.99 -7.87
N ALA A 457 -8.86 -18.18 -8.40
CA ALA A 457 -8.86 -16.71 -8.26
C ALA A 457 -8.86 -16.23 -6.79
N GLU A 458 -9.66 -16.87 -5.94
CA GLU A 458 -9.80 -16.54 -4.50
C GLU A 458 -8.47 -16.56 -3.74
N SER A 459 -7.52 -17.41 -4.16
CA SER A 459 -6.19 -17.50 -3.54
C SER A 459 -5.27 -16.31 -3.86
N ALA A 460 -5.78 -15.29 -4.54
CA ALA A 460 -4.99 -14.26 -5.18
C ALA A 460 -5.66 -12.86 -5.19
N PRO A 461 -6.17 -12.33 -4.06
CA PRO A 461 -6.69 -10.96 -4.02
C PRO A 461 -5.59 -9.91 -4.30
N GLY A 462 -6.00 -8.73 -4.77
CA GLY A 462 -5.11 -7.58 -4.98
C GLY A 462 -4.03 -7.77 -6.06
N TRP A 463 -2.94 -7.00 -5.96
CA TRP A 463 -1.89 -6.89 -6.99
C TRP A 463 -0.99 -8.12 -7.14
N ALA A 464 -0.35 -8.26 -8.29
CA ALA A 464 0.46 -9.42 -8.67
C ALA A 464 1.86 -9.40 -8.02
N PHE A 465 2.68 -8.41 -8.34
CA PHE A 465 4.08 -8.32 -7.88
C PHE A 465 4.19 -7.81 -6.44
N PRO A 466 5.06 -8.36 -5.57
CA PRO A 466 5.70 -9.67 -5.65
C PRO A 466 4.79 -10.80 -5.10
N SER A 467 5.06 -12.06 -5.44
CA SER A 467 4.17 -13.17 -5.07
C SER A 467 4.24 -13.53 -3.57
N GLY A 468 3.14 -13.24 -2.84
CA GLY A 468 3.05 -13.40 -1.39
C GLY A 468 3.16 -14.85 -0.90
N HIS A 469 2.46 -15.80 -1.53
CA HIS A 469 2.56 -17.23 -1.19
C HIS A 469 4.00 -17.72 -1.37
N THR A 470 4.62 -17.45 -2.53
CA THR A 470 6.01 -17.82 -2.82
C THR A 470 6.98 -17.21 -1.81
N GLN A 471 6.86 -15.91 -1.51
CA GLN A 471 7.73 -15.22 -0.57
C GLN A 471 7.55 -15.73 0.87
N GLY A 472 6.31 -15.91 1.33
CA GLY A 472 6.00 -16.43 2.66
C GLY A 472 6.54 -17.84 2.87
N THR A 473 6.30 -18.73 1.90
CA THR A 473 6.82 -20.10 1.91
C THR A 473 8.36 -20.08 1.88
N ALA A 474 8.98 -19.23 1.06
CA ALA A 474 10.44 -19.09 0.99
C ALA A 474 11.08 -18.52 2.25
N VAL A 475 10.43 -17.60 2.97
CA VAL A 475 10.93 -17.13 4.27
C VAL A 475 10.77 -18.21 5.34
N PHE A 476 9.59 -18.84 5.45
CA PHE A 476 9.34 -19.88 6.45
C PHE A 476 10.28 -21.09 6.29
N TRP A 477 10.35 -21.66 5.08
CA TRP A 477 11.17 -22.83 4.77
C TRP A 477 12.63 -22.50 4.41
N GLY A 478 13.00 -21.24 4.21
CA GLY A 478 14.39 -20.80 4.04
C GLY A 478 15.08 -20.51 5.38
N TYR A 479 14.33 -19.98 6.35
CA TYR A 479 14.79 -19.73 7.72
C TYR A 479 14.75 -21.03 8.56
N GLY A 480 13.69 -21.84 8.40
CA GLY A 480 13.42 -23.08 9.14
C GLY A 480 14.56 -24.12 9.24
N PRO A 481 15.25 -24.52 8.16
CA PRO A 481 16.16 -25.66 8.17
C PRO A 481 17.38 -25.52 9.08
N ARG A 482 17.79 -24.29 9.42
CA ARG A 482 18.91 -24.07 10.36
C ARG A 482 18.56 -24.49 11.79
N LEU A 483 17.28 -24.49 12.17
CA LEU A 483 16.83 -24.85 13.51
C LEU A 483 17.02 -26.33 13.82
N PHE A 484 16.65 -27.19 12.86
CA PHE A 484 16.58 -28.63 13.09
C PHE A 484 17.92 -29.34 12.88
N ARG A 485 18.93 -28.66 12.29
CA ARG A 485 20.23 -29.21 11.86
C ARG A 485 20.14 -30.41 10.89
N GLN A 486 18.93 -30.79 10.45
CA GLN A 486 18.68 -31.92 9.56
C GLN A 486 18.69 -31.48 8.09
N ARG A 487 19.62 -32.06 7.31
CA ARG A 487 19.72 -31.81 5.85
C ARG A 487 18.43 -32.18 5.10
N LEU A 488 17.74 -33.24 5.53
CA LEU A 488 16.48 -33.69 4.93
C LEU A 488 15.40 -32.61 4.95
N LEU A 489 15.21 -31.92 6.08
CA LEU A 489 14.20 -30.87 6.20
C LEU A 489 14.54 -29.64 5.34
N GLY A 490 15.82 -29.38 5.08
CA GLY A 490 16.26 -28.38 4.10
C GLY A 490 15.84 -28.72 2.67
N TRP A 491 16.00 -29.99 2.26
CA TRP A 491 15.54 -30.45 0.95
C TRP A 491 14.02 -30.46 0.82
N ILE A 492 13.29 -30.88 1.86
CA ILE A 492 11.82 -30.79 1.92
C ILE A 492 11.36 -29.34 1.79
N GLY A 493 11.97 -28.42 2.54
CA GLY A 493 11.68 -26.99 2.46
C GLY A 493 11.91 -26.42 1.06
N LEU A 494 13.04 -26.74 0.43
CA LEU A 494 13.34 -26.32 -0.94
C LEU A 494 12.32 -26.87 -1.96
N ALA A 495 11.91 -28.13 -1.82
CA ALA A 495 10.89 -28.74 -2.66
C ALA A 495 9.53 -28.06 -2.50
N ILE A 496 9.10 -27.74 -1.26
CA ILE A 496 7.85 -27.01 -1.01
C ILE A 496 7.91 -25.60 -1.60
N ILE A 497 9.03 -24.88 -1.49
CA ILE A 497 9.22 -23.56 -2.11
C ILE A 497 9.05 -23.65 -3.63
N ALA A 498 9.70 -24.62 -4.28
CA ALA A 498 9.62 -24.83 -5.73
C ALA A 498 8.19 -25.21 -6.17
N LEU A 499 7.52 -26.09 -5.43
CA LEU A 499 6.14 -26.51 -5.72
C LEU A 499 5.14 -25.35 -5.57
N VAL A 500 5.25 -24.54 -4.52
CA VAL A 500 4.40 -23.34 -4.34
C VAL A 500 4.70 -22.31 -5.43
N ALA A 501 5.98 -22.05 -5.76
CA ALA A 501 6.36 -21.16 -6.85
C ALA A 501 5.75 -21.57 -8.20
N LEU A 502 5.82 -22.87 -8.53
CA LEU A 502 5.19 -23.43 -9.73
C LEU A 502 3.67 -23.33 -9.70
N SER A 503 3.04 -23.63 -8.55
CA SER A 503 1.58 -23.60 -8.41
C SER A 503 0.99 -22.23 -8.72
N ARG A 504 1.69 -21.14 -8.35
CA ARG A 504 1.23 -19.77 -8.63
C ARG A 504 1.19 -19.41 -10.12
N MET A 505 2.09 -19.97 -10.93
CA MET A 505 2.06 -19.82 -12.39
C MET A 505 1.03 -20.77 -13.02
N TYR A 506 0.98 -22.02 -12.56
CA TYR A 506 0.03 -23.03 -13.03
C TYR A 506 -1.42 -22.56 -12.87
N LEU A 507 -1.77 -22.02 -11.70
CA LEU A 507 -3.12 -21.53 -11.39
C LEU A 507 -3.49 -20.21 -12.13
N GLY A 508 -2.57 -19.63 -12.93
CA GLY A 508 -2.78 -18.42 -13.72
C GLY A 508 -2.75 -17.11 -12.94
N VAL A 509 -2.39 -17.12 -11.66
CA VAL A 509 -2.58 -15.99 -10.74
C VAL A 509 -1.37 -15.06 -10.59
N HIS A 510 -0.22 -15.40 -11.18
CA HIS A 510 1.02 -14.62 -11.13
C HIS A 510 1.87 -14.76 -12.39
N TRP A 511 2.61 -13.70 -12.70
CA TRP A 511 3.65 -13.72 -13.73
C TRP A 511 4.96 -14.34 -13.22
N PRO A 512 5.83 -14.89 -14.08
CA PRO A 512 7.14 -15.40 -13.68
C PRO A 512 7.99 -14.38 -12.89
N GLN A 513 7.94 -13.10 -13.26
CA GLN A 513 8.65 -12.02 -12.54
C GLN A 513 8.11 -11.78 -11.13
N ASP A 514 6.83 -12.04 -10.84
CA ASP A 514 6.28 -11.93 -9.48
C ASP A 514 6.85 -13.01 -8.57
N ILE A 515 7.03 -14.22 -9.12
CA ILE A 515 7.61 -15.38 -8.44
C ILE A 515 9.08 -15.10 -8.13
N LEU A 516 9.85 -14.67 -9.14
CA LEU A 516 11.26 -14.30 -8.98
C LEU A 516 11.43 -13.15 -7.98
N GLY A 517 10.60 -12.10 -8.06
CA GLY A 517 10.59 -11.01 -7.09
C GLY A 517 10.32 -11.49 -5.66
N GLY A 518 9.33 -12.36 -5.47
CA GLY A 518 9.04 -12.98 -4.17
C GLY A 518 10.20 -13.82 -3.62
N LEU A 519 10.87 -14.60 -4.46
CA LEU A 519 12.03 -15.42 -4.07
C LEU A 519 13.26 -14.56 -3.71
N VAL A 520 13.59 -13.55 -4.52
CA VAL A 520 14.70 -12.62 -4.26
C VAL A 520 14.47 -11.86 -2.95
N LEU A 521 13.24 -11.38 -2.74
CA LEU A 521 12.86 -10.65 -1.53
C LEU A 521 12.91 -11.55 -0.29
N ALA A 522 12.39 -12.79 -0.39
CA ALA A 522 12.49 -13.77 0.70
C ALA A 522 13.95 -14.09 1.07
N ALA A 523 14.82 -14.27 0.07
CA ALA A 523 16.25 -14.50 0.29
C ALA A 523 16.92 -13.29 0.98
N ALA A 524 16.62 -12.07 0.53
CA ALA A 524 17.13 -10.85 1.15
C ALA A 524 16.70 -10.71 2.62
N ILE A 525 15.41 -10.89 2.91
CA ILE A 525 14.84 -10.85 4.27
C ILE A 525 15.49 -11.92 5.16
N THR A 526 15.60 -13.15 4.67
CA THR A 526 16.22 -14.26 5.41
C THR A 526 17.70 -14.00 5.72
N VAL A 527 18.45 -13.41 4.77
CA VAL A 527 19.85 -13.01 4.99
C VAL A 527 19.96 -11.86 5.99
N VAL A 528 19.05 -10.89 5.95
CA VAL A 528 19.01 -9.78 6.93
C VAL A 528 18.68 -10.32 8.33
N ALA A 529 17.71 -11.22 8.46
CA ALA A 529 17.36 -11.88 9.73
C ALA A 529 18.58 -12.62 10.33
N PHE A 530 19.26 -13.46 9.54
CA PHE A 530 20.47 -14.17 10.00
C PHE A 530 21.63 -13.24 10.36
N ARG A 531 21.72 -12.03 9.78
CA ARG A 531 22.70 -11.02 10.20
C ARG A 531 22.27 -10.31 11.48
N ALA A 532 20.99 -9.99 11.61
CA ALA A 532 20.44 -9.37 12.81
C ALA A 532 20.69 -10.25 14.04
N GLU A 533 20.43 -11.56 13.98
CA GLU A 533 20.70 -12.49 15.10
C GLU A 533 22.13 -12.46 15.63
N ARG A 534 23.11 -12.22 14.76
CA ARG A 534 24.55 -12.19 15.12
C ARG A 534 24.98 -10.86 15.74
N CYS A 535 24.20 -9.81 15.56
CA CYS A 535 24.49 -8.50 16.11
C CYS A 535 23.95 -8.39 17.56
N PRO A 536 24.71 -7.82 18.51
CA PRO A 536 24.29 -7.72 19.92
C PRO A 536 23.31 -6.56 20.18
N TRP A 537 22.40 -6.25 19.24
CA TRP A 537 21.40 -5.18 19.42
C TRP A 537 20.44 -5.47 20.57
N TRP A 538 20.15 -6.76 20.82
CA TRP A 538 19.39 -7.22 21.99
C TRP A 538 20.02 -6.77 23.32
N ALA A 539 21.35 -6.64 23.40
CA ALA A 539 22.02 -6.16 24.62
C ALA A 539 21.76 -4.67 24.87
N ARG A 540 21.60 -3.87 23.81
CA ARG A 540 21.18 -2.45 23.90
C ARG A 540 19.71 -2.35 24.32
N LEU A 541 18.84 -3.21 23.79
CA LEU A 541 17.44 -3.27 24.22
C LEU A 541 17.31 -3.70 25.68
N ALA A 542 18.09 -4.69 26.13
CA ALA A 542 18.11 -5.16 27.50
C ALA A 542 18.60 -4.11 28.52
N ALA A 543 19.34 -3.09 28.07
CA ALA A 543 19.76 -1.96 28.90
C ALA A 543 18.63 -0.93 29.15
N LEU A 544 17.53 -0.98 28.39
CA LEU A 544 16.39 -0.08 28.61
C LEU A 544 15.55 -0.54 29.82
N PRO A 545 15.01 0.41 30.61
CA PRO A 545 14.05 0.09 31.67
C PRO A 545 12.82 -0.62 31.08
N LEU A 546 12.14 -1.43 31.89
CA LEU A 546 11.02 -2.28 31.43
C LEU A 546 9.94 -1.49 30.67
N GLY A 547 9.57 -0.30 31.17
CA GLY A 547 8.62 0.59 30.48
C GLY A 547 9.10 1.05 29.10
N GLY A 548 10.40 1.34 28.94
CA GLY A 548 10.99 1.69 27.64
C GLY A 548 11.03 0.51 26.67
N ARG A 549 11.29 -0.71 27.17
CA ARG A 549 11.21 -1.94 26.37
C ARG A 549 9.79 -2.22 25.89
N ILE A 550 8.78 -2.08 26.77
CA ILE A 550 7.36 -2.24 26.43
C ILE A 550 6.95 -1.19 25.39
N ALA A 551 7.23 0.09 25.65
CA ALA A 551 6.89 1.18 24.73
C ALA A 551 7.49 0.97 23.34
N LEU A 552 8.78 0.63 23.24
CA LEU A 552 9.43 0.37 21.96
C LEU A 552 8.85 -0.87 21.25
N ALA A 553 8.51 -1.93 21.97
CA ALA A 553 7.94 -3.15 21.40
C ALA A 553 6.55 -2.95 20.78
N PHE A 554 5.74 -2.02 21.30
CA PHE A 554 4.47 -1.62 20.68
C PHE A 554 4.64 -0.53 19.62
N LEU A 555 5.46 0.50 19.86
CA LEU A 555 5.58 1.67 18.97
C LEU A 555 6.41 1.40 17.71
N ALA A 556 7.47 0.57 17.77
CA ALA A 556 8.33 0.33 16.61
C ALA A 556 7.60 -0.38 15.45
N PRO A 557 6.72 -1.39 15.68
CA PRO A 557 5.87 -1.93 14.62
C PRO A 557 4.85 -0.91 14.10
N LEU A 558 4.28 -0.06 14.95
CA LEU A 558 3.31 0.97 14.52
C LEU A 558 3.91 1.98 13.54
N ALA A 559 5.21 2.27 13.66
CA ALA A 559 5.93 3.12 12.70
C ALA A 559 5.96 2.54 11.26
N LEU A 560 5.70 1.24 11.07
CA LEU A 560 5.58 0.64 9.74
C LEU A 560 4.34 1.14 8.99
N LEU A 561 3.28 1.58 9.68
CA LEU A 561 2.07 2.13 9.06
C LEU A 561 2.36 3.43 8.27
N LEU A 562 3.46 4.12 8.58
CA LEU A 562 3.95 5.26 7.79
C LEU A 562 4.42 4.86 6.38
N LEU A 563 4.77 3.59 6.18
CA LEU A 563 5.17 3.02 4.89
C LEU A 563 3.97 2.42 4.15
N ASP A 564 3.11 1.68 4.85
CA ASP A 564 1.84 1.20 4.31
C ASP A 564 0.75 1.06 5.38
N ALA A 565 -0.34 1.81 5.19
CA ALA A 565 -1.51 1.84 6.06
C ALA A 565 -2.72 1.07 5.50
N SER A 566 -2.52 0.08 4.62
CA SER A 566 -3.62 -0.77 4.14
C SER A 566 -4.19 -1.66 5.26
N LEU A 567 -5.43 -2.14 5.09
CA LEU A 567 -6.06 -3.03 6.09
C LEU A 567 -5.24 -4.31 6.34
N GLU A 568 -4.63 -4.91 5.31
CA GLU A 568 -3.77 -6.09 5.50
C GLU A 568 -2.49 -5.76 6.28
N SER A 569 -1.83 -4.65 5.95
CA SER A 569 -0.68 -4.17 6.73
C SER A 569 -1.05 -3.83 8.17
N ALA A 570 -2.25 -3.31 8.42
CA ALA A 570 -2.77 -3.02 9.75
C ALA A 570 -2.90 -4.27 10.63
N LYS A 571 -3.45 -5.37 10.09
CA LYS A 571 -3.53 -6.68 10.76
C LYS A 571 -2.13 -7.18 11.15
N VAL A 572 -1.18 -7.10 10.22
CA VAL A 572 0.19 -7.60 10.38
C VAL A 572 0.97 -6.78 11.41
N VAL A 573 0.88 -5.45 11.33
CA VAL A 573 1.48 -4.53 12.31
C VAL A 573 0.88 -4.74 13.70
N GLY A 574 -0.44 -4.87 13.79
CA GLY A 574 -1.13 -5.16 15.04
C GLY A 574 -0.63 -6.45 15.68
N PHE A 575 -0.60 -7.54 14.90
CA PHE A 575 -0.10 -8.82 15.39
C PHE A 575 1.37 -8.73 15.81
N LEU A 576 2.23 -8.05 15.04
CA LEU A 576 3.64 -7.87 15.37
C LEU A 576 3.86 -7.04 16.65
N ALA A 577 3.08 -5.98 16.86
CA ALA A 577 3.09 -5.20 18.11
C ALA A 577 2.62 -6.05 19.31
N GLY A 578 1.55 -6.82 19.15
CA GLY A 578 1.08 -7.77 20.17
C GLY A 578 2.09 -8.89 20.47
N LEU A 579 2.80 -9.38 19.45
CA LEU A 579 3.83 -10.41 19.56
C LEU A 579 5.05 -9.89 20.35
N LEU A 580 5.61 -8.74 19.95
CA LEU A 580 6.81 -8.17 20.58
C LEU A 580 6.51 -7.61 21.98
N GLY A 581 5.39 -6.88 22.14
CA GLY A 581 4.95 -6.39 23.44
C GLY A 581 4.59 -7.53 24.40
N GLY A 582 3.90 -8.55 23.89
CA GLY A 582 3.57 -9.77 24.61
C GLY A 582 4.80 -10.54 25.08
N TRP A 583 5.88 -10.58 24.29
CA TRP A 583 7.13 -11.23 24.66
C TRP A 583 7.85 -10.53 25.82
N VAL A 584 7.97 -9.19 25.76
CA VAL A 584 8.57 -8.41 26.86
C VAL A 584 7.78 -8.58 28.17
N LEU A 585 6.45 -8.69 28.06
CA LEU A 585 5.56 -8.98 29.19
C LEU A 585 5.66 -10.43 29.67
N GLU A 586 5.74 -11.42 28.78
CA GLU A 586 5.88 -12.85 29.12
C GLU A 586 7.14 -13.08 29.96
N GLN A 587 8.29 -12.55 29.52
CA GLN A 587 9.55 -12.62 30.25
C GLN A 587 9.51 -11.92 31.62
N ALA A 588 8.70 -10.88 31.78
CA ALA A 588 8.62 -10.12 33.02
C ALA A 588 7.61 -10.68 34.04
N LEU A 589 6.68 -11.53 33.61
CA LEU A 589 5.47 -11.88 34.38
C LEU A 589 5.21 -13.38 34.49
N VAL A 590 5.46 -14.13 33.43
CA VAL A 590 5.08 -15.54 33.29
C VAL A 590 6.30 -16.45 33.39
N ASP A 591 7.36 -16.13 32.64
CA ASP A 591 8.51 -16.98 32.35
C ASP A 591 8.13 -18.43 32.03
N PHE A 592 7.52 -18.61 30.87
CA PHE A 592 6.93 -19.85 30.41
C PHE A 592 7.98 -20.96 30.18
N PRO A 593 7.88 -22.10 30.90
CA PRO A 593 8.77 -23.24 30.74
C PRO A 593 8.38 -24.11 29.52
N GLN A 594 9.33 -24.31 28.61
CA GLN A 594 9.08 -25.01 27.35
C GLN A 594 8.86 -26.53 27.51
N ARG A 595 9.62 -27.18 28.40
CA ARG A 595 9.62 -28.65 28.58
C ARG A 595 8.26 -29.14 29.12
N ALA A 596 7.65 -30.10 28.43
CA ALA A 596 6.41 -30.76 28.86
C ALA A 596 6.36 -32.22 28.37
N THR A 597 5.38 -33.00 28.83
CA THR A 597 5.08 -34.34 28.28
C THR A 597 4.23 -34.24 27.00
N PRO A 598 4.17 -35.28 26.15
CA PRO A 598 3.33 -35.23 24.94
C PRO A 598 1.85 -34.92 25.21
N PRO A 599 1.19 -35.48 26.25
CA PRO A 599 -0.19 -35.08 26.61
C PRO A 599 -0.30 -33.62 27.05
N GLN A 600 0.68 -33.09 27.78
CA GLN A 600 0.71 -31.67 28.14
C GLN A 600 0.87 -30.78 26.90
N HIS A 601 1.70 -31.16 25.93
CA HIS A 601 1.83 -30.44 24.66
C HIS A 601 0.51 -30.48 23.85
N ALA A 602 -0.17 -31.63 23.78
CA ALA A 602 -1.48 -31.72 23.13
C ALA A 602 -2.50 -30.76 23.78
N LEU A 603 -2.55 -30.74 25.12
CA LEU A 603 -3.46 -29.84 25.86
C LEU A 603 -3.09 -28.36 25.71
N ARG A 604 -1.80 -28.01 25.63
CA ARG A 604 -1.35 -26.65 25.26
C ARG A 604 -1.90 -26.23 23.89
N LEU A 605 -1.83 -27.10 22.88
CA LEU A 605 -2.35 -26.80 21.54
C LEU A 605 -3.87 -26.61 21.55
N VAL A 606 -4.62 -27.50 22.22
CA VAL A 606 -6.08 -27.38 22.35
C VAL A 606 -6.49 -26.06 22.99
N ILE A 607 -5.89 -25.70 24.12
CA ILE A 607 -6.20 -24.44 24.84
C ILE A 607 -5.75 -23.22 24.03
N GLY A 608 -4.53 -23.26 23.47
CA GLY A 608 -3.94 -22.17 22.70
C GLY A 608 -4.73 -21.84 21.44
N TYR A 609 -5.07 -22.84 20.63
CA TYR A 609 -5.90 -22.63 19.43
C TYR A 609 -7.36 -22.37 19.76
N GLY A 610 -7.92 -23.00 20.79
CA GLY A 610 -9.30 -22.76 21.22
C GLY A 610 -9.53 -21.28 21.54
N GLY A 611 -8.65 -20.67 22.35
CA GLY A 611 -8.73 -19.24 22.65
C GLY A 611 -8.34 -18.33 21.48
N LEU A 612 -7.39 -18.73 20.62
CA LEU A 612 -7.03 -17.93 19.42
C LEU A 612 -8.20 -17.89 18.42
N PHE A 613 -8.88 -19.01 18.21
CA PHE A 613 -10.07 -19.10 17.37
C PHE A 613 -11.25 -18.33 17.98
N ALA A 614 -11.49 -18.48 19.30
CA ALA A 614 -12.50 -17.70 20.00
C ALA A 614 -12.25 -16.19 19.85
N LEU A 615 -11.02 -15.71 20.02
CA LEU A 615 -10.67 -14.31 19.79
C LEU A 615 -10.86 -13.91 18.31
N ARG A 616 -10.48 -14.74 17.34
CA ARG A 616 -10.67 -14.47 15.89
C ARG A 616 -12.15 -14.21 15.55
N VAL A 617 -13.05 -15.01 16.14
CA VAL A 617 -14.51 -14.90 15.97
C VAL A 617 -15.09 -13.73 16.77
N LEU A 618 -14.89 -13.71 18.09
CA LEU A 618 -15.52 -12.72 18.99
C LEU A 618 -15.11 -11.28 18.66
N THR A 619 -13.84 -11.04 18.31
CA THR A 619 -13.37 -9.69 17.97
C THR A 619 -13.89 -9.18 16.62
N ARG A 620 -14.41 -10.06 15.74
CA ARG A 620 -14.87 -9.67 14.39
C ARG A 620 -16.07 -8.72 14.43
N GLY A 621 -16.96 -8.88 15.41
CA GLY A 621 -18.13 -8.01 15.59
C GLY A 621 -17.86 -6.79 16.49
N ILE A 622 -16.64 -6.62 17.00
CA ILE A 622 -16.29 -5.57 17.99
C ILE A 622 -15.47 -4.45 17.36
N PHE A 623 -14.55 -4.78 16.44
CA PHE A 623 -13.68 -3.82 15.79
C PHE A 623 -14.12 -3.61 14.33
N ALA A 624 -14.23 -2.35 13.90
CA ALA A 624 -14.57 -2.03 12.52
C ALA A 624 -13.51 -2.52 11.52
N GLU A 625 -13.88 -2.66 10.25
CA GLU A 625 -12.94 -2.94 9.14
C GLU A 625 -12.21 -1.66 8.69
N ALA A 626 -11.56 -1.01 9.65
CA ALA A 626 -10.72 0.17 9.46
C ALA A 626 -9.31 -0.05 10.04
N VAL A 627 -8.33 0.71 9.57
CA VAL A 627 -6.89 0.52 9.85
C VAL A 627 -6.60 0.35 11.34
N LEU A 628 -6.85 1.38 12.15
CA LEU A 628 -6.47 1.39 13.56
C LEU A 628 -7.28 0.41 14.45
N PRO A 629 -8.60 0.20 14.21
CA PRO A 629 -9.35 -0.89 14.83
C PRO A 629 -8.79 -2.28 14.52
N GLN A 630 -8.37 -2.55 13.27
CA GLN A 630 -7.75 -3.84 12.93
C GLN A 630 -6.34 -3.98 13.54
N VAL A 631 -5.56 -2.90 13.69
CA VAL A 631 -4.32 -2.91 14.50
C VAL A 631 -4.64 -3.36 15.93
N ALA A 632 -5.61 -2.73 16.60
CA ALA A 632 -5.97 -3.06 17.98
C ALA A 632 -6.47 -4.50 18.12
N ARG A 633 -7.33 -4.94 17.20
CA ARG A 633 -7.83 -6.33 17.12
C ARG A 633 -6.68 -7.33 17.05
N TYR A 634 -5.73 -7.13 16.13
CA TYR A 634 -4.62 -8.08 15.95
C TYR A 634 -3.53 -7.97 17.03
N VAL A 635 -3.40 -6.82 17.71
CA VAL A 635 -2.64 -6.73 18.98
C VAL A 635 -3.17 -7.73 20.01
N THR A 636 -4.50 -7.86 20.17
CA THR A 636 -5.07 -8.84 21.12
C THR A 636 -4.72 -10.29 20.75
N MET A 637 -4.66 -10.62 19.45
CA MET A 637 -4.29 -11.96 18.97
C MET A 637 -2.80 -12.26 19.20
N GLY A 638 -1.91 -11.30 18.91
CA GLY A 638 -0.47 -11.44 19.19
C GLY A 638 -0.19 -11.60 20.69
N LEU A 639 -0.87 -10.81 21.53
CA LEU A 639 -0.82 -10.94 22.99
C LEU A 639 -1.36 -12.28 23.49
N TRP A 640 -2.40 -12.83 22.86
CA TRP A 640 -2.90 -14.15 23.21
C TRP A 640 -1.84 -15.24 23.00
N VAL A 641 -1.22 -15.26 21.81
CA VAL A 641 -0.24 -16.29 21.43
C VAL A 641 0.99 -16.27 22.34
N VAL A 642 1.51 -15.08 22.67
CA VAL A 642 2.81 -14.94 23.35
C VAL A 642 2.70 -14.78 24.86
N LEU A 643 1.62 -14.20 25.37
CA LEU A 643 1.45 -13.88 26.80
C LEU A 643 0.31 -14.67 27.46
N ALA A 644 -0.93 -14.58 26.95
CA ALA A 644 -2.10 -15.08 27.68
C ALA A 644 -2.20 -16.61 27.68
N ALA A 645 -2.01 -17.27 26.54
CA ALA A 645 -2.01 -18.73 26.48
C ALA A 645 -0.85 -19.34 27.30
N PRO A 646 0.41 -18.84 27.21
CA PRO A 646 1.49 -19.27 28.10
C PRO A 646 1.22 -19.05 29.60
N ALA A 647 0.60 -17.93 29.99
CA ALA A 647 0.19 -17.71 31.38
C ALA A 647 -0.81 -18.78 31.86
N LEU A 648 -1.78 -19.14 31.02
CA LEU A 648 -2.73 -20.21 31.31
C LEU A 648 -2.05 -21.59 31.36
N PHE A 649 -1.05 -21.87 30.52
CA PHE A 649 -0.27 -23.10 30.58
C PHE A 649 0.53 -23.23 31.88
N VAL A 650 1.07 -22.13 32.41
CA VAL A 650 1.73 -22.09 33.72
C VAL A 650 0.72 -22.28 34.84
N LEU A 651 -0.42 -21.58 34.81
CA LEU A 651 -1.48 -21.69 35.81
C LEU A 651 -2.02 -23.14 35.93
N LEU A 652 -2.21 -23.81 34.79
CA LEU A 652 -2.65 -25.20 34.70
C LEU A 652 -1.53 -26.24 34.85
N ARG A 653 -0.29 -25.81 35.19
CA ARG A 653 0.89 -26.68 35.37
C ARG A 653 1.18 -27.60 34.18
N LEU A 654 0.95 -27.12 32.95
CA LEU A 654 1.19 -27.86 31.71
C LEU A 654 2.67 -27.82 31.31
N TYR A 655 3.55 -28.21 32.22
CA TYR A 655 5.00 -28.26 32.04
C TYR A 655 5.63 -29.33 32.94
N ARG A 656 6.90 -29.66 32.68
CA ARG A 656 7.70 -30.54 33.52
C ARG A 656 8.56 -29.68 34.46
N ALA A 657 8.41 -29.87 35.77
CA ALA A 657 9.26 -29.22 36.75
C ALA A 657 10.74 -29.62 36.55
N PRO A 658 11.71 -28.77 36.89
CA PRO A 658 13.11 -29.16 36.93
C PRO A 658 13.27 -30.35 37.88
N SER A 659 13.89 -31.42 37.41
CA SER A 659 14.41 -32.46 38.30
C SER A 659 15.51 -31.84 39.15
N GLY A 660 15.32 -31.83 40.48
CA GLY A 660 16.38 -31.44 41.41
C GLY A 660 17.62 -32.33 41.25
N PRO A 661 18.80 -31.88 41.73
CA PRO A 661 20.02 -32.65 41.61
C PRO A 661 19.84 -34.04 42.23
N GLU A 662 20.19 -35.08 41.48
CA GLU A 662 20.26 -36.44 42.02
C GLU A 662 21.32 -36.47 43.12
N VAL A 663 20.88 -36.61 44.37
CA VAL A 663 21.79 -36.93 45.49
C VAL A 663 22.38 -38.30 45.19
N GLY A 664 23.64 -38.31 44.76
CA GLY A 664 24.30 -39.50 44.25
C GLY A 664 24.25 -40.66 45.24
N ARG A 665 23.63 -41.78 44.83
CA ARG A 665 23.81 -43.06 45.50
C ARG A 665 25.27 -43.48 45.32
N SER A 666 26.05 -43.37 46.38
CA SER A 666 27.42 -43.89 46.48
C SER A 666 27.48 -45.35 45.99
N PRO A 667 28.31 -45.67 44.98
CA PRO A 667 28.65 -47.05 44.65
C PRO A 667 29.52 -47.64 45.76
N SER A 668 29.20 -48.87 46.14
CA SER A 668 29.89 -49.71 47.12
C SER A 668 31.43 -49.62 47.09
N ALA A 669 32.04 -49.44 48.26
CA ALA A 669 33.46 -49.72 48.45
C ALA A 669 33.76 -51.21 48.27
N HIS A 670 34.74 -51.55 47.45
CA HIS A 670 35.41 -52.85 47.51
C HIS A 670 36.35 -52.87 48.74
N PRO A 671 36.31 -53.90 49.60
CA PRO A 671 37.36 -54.12 50.58
C PRO A 671 38.61 -54.67 49.91
N ALA A 672 39.78 -54.21 50.33
CA ALA A 672 41.05 -54.82 49.98
C ALA A 672 41.44 -55.86 51.03
N ASN A 673 41.59 -57.11 50.61
CA ASN A 673 42.58 -58.10 51.06
C ASN A 673 42.44 -59.37 50.20
#